data_AF-A0A6J1HGH0-F1
#
_entry.id   AF-A0A6J1HGH0-F1
#
_cell.length_a   1.000
_cell.length_b   1.000
_cell.length_c   1.000
_cell.angle_alpha   90.00
_cell.angle_beta   90.00
_cell.angle_gamma   90.00
#
_symmetry.space_group_name_H-M   'P 1'
#
loop_
_entity.id
_entity.type
_entity.pdbx_description
1 polymer ?
#
loop_
_entity_poly.entity_id
_entity_poly.type
_entity_poly.pdbx_seq_one_letter_code
_entity_poly.pdbx_strand_id
1 'polypeptide(L)'
;MAAAVTTTAVLWRIRLGSALRAAFACSLIGGVMMFGPASVRKLLSFPAFSYFTTISIVLTDAVSIGDAVRGVWHVMWAVVSVLVLSVPCLYLVGPERFTGGLSAAVAVAISAFVVALPMRTHVLTKRIAFGQLVIVYVGTVVHGGQTSFFMHPIRVASSTAAGALAAVVAMVLPYPRLASFQIRKLSRAYCENGCERTGAMVEGFGAKTKAEAVASMAEAKALSTTGTKLLRSIQPNLGGMIWERQQKEIAEKLVGFEVALRGMEAALTSPSIAIGAMDEELCNSLNNLKPKATLKLQSFKISFPPNATTAPETKPPFSTPPPLNVSLITPQILPPSFFLRCMELLHYGSTAAATTTQNLVSDVEIDRKANGIEVTELRNGGTKNTRWGILSNTLPTKQSSCFALKCSITLGLAVFLGLTYTKSNGYWSGLTVAISLATERQAVFTVANARAQGTAMGSIYGVLCCFILRKLEYLWLLPLLPWVVFSSFLVHSRMYGPAGATSSALGALLVLGRKNYGIPSEFANARITEACIGLICFLTMELIFNPTRAATLAKTEFSRSLEALQEYIKRVILIPQKNINFSSLIEHHKTLKSHVSQLEKFIAEARFEPNFWFTPFQSGCYDNLLKSLQKTVNILHFLPHEMNLLCLELNRSGVVGKEVHDSLSEDMDAFCKKVGCSLNFMEKLSMMKELQNTNKNQCSEMEMGKMIPNDGCRALALVEEDVEKIVGSFCQHANEILTKAYTNEEGEANQRGQMTLCLSSIGFCMECLMRETMAMEKEVHQLLKLENPSVHINLQQLSTKVNAHHCK
;
A
#
# COMPACT_ATOMS: atom_id res chain seq x y z
N MET A 1 17.49 -16.62 -18.84
CA MET A 1 18.59 -15.64 -18.69
C MET A 1 18.43 -14.41 -19.61
N ALA A 2 18.14 -14.58 -20.91
CA ALA A 2 17.90 -13.46 -21.84
C ALA A 2 16.75 -12.51 -21.43
N ALA A 3 15.64 -13.03 -20.90
CA ALA A 3 14.53 -12.22 -20.36
C ALA A 3 14.94 -11.35 -19.14
N ALA A 4 15.85 -11.84 -18.30
CA ALA A 4 16.38 -11.06 -17.16
C ALA A 4 17.33 -9.94 -17.61
N VAL A 5 18.11 -10.17 -18.68
CA VAL A 5 19.00 -9.15 -19.26
C VAL A 5 18.21 -8.07 -20.02
N THR A 6 17.13 -8.44 -20.71
CA THR A 6 16.26 -7.46 -21.39
C THR A 6 15.48 -6.59 -20.39
N THR A 7 15.02 -7.16 -19.28
CA THR A 7 14.29 -6.41 -18.23
C THR A 7 15.19 -5.42 -17.48
N THR A 8 16.44 -5.78 -17.17
CA THR A 8 17.40 -4.85 -16.54
C THR A 8 17.81 -3.71 -17.47
N ALA A 9 18.06 -3.98 -18.75
CA ALA A 9 18.39 -2.96 -19.75
C ALA A 9 17.23 -1.97 -19.97
N VAL A 10 15.98 -2.47 -20.03
CA VAL A 10 14.78 -1.63 -20.13
C VAL A 10 14.63 -0.73 -18.90
N LEU A 11 14.80 -1.30 -17.70
CA LEU A 11 14.67 -0.56 -16.44
C LEU A 11 15.75 0.52 -16.31
N TRP A 12 16.99 0.21 -16.72
CA TRP A 12 18.09 1.18 -16.75
C TRP A 12 17.83 2.34 -17.72
N ARG A 13 17.33 2.05 -18.93
CA ARG A 13 16.95 3.08 -19.92
C ARG A 13 15.82 3.98 -19.42
N ILE A 14 14.82 3.42 -18.73
CA ILE A 14 13.73 4.20 -18.13
C ILE A 14 14.29 5.15 -17.05
N ARG A 15 15.17 4.65 -16.19
CA ARG A 15 15.81 5.45 -15.14
C ARG A 15 16.69 6.56 -15.70
N LEU A 16 17.51 6.25 -16.70
CA LEU A 16 18.34 7.23 -17.39
C LEU A 16 17.48 8.30 -18.08
N GLY A 17 16.39 7.90 -18.74
CA GLY A 17 15.45 8.84 -19.36
C GLY A 17 14.74 9.76 -18.35
N SER A 18 14.53 9.31 -17.11
CA SER A 18 14.03 10.15 -16.02
C SER A 18 15.11 11.11 -15.52
N ALA A 19 16.34 10.61 -15.35
CA ALA A 19 17.49 11.38 -14.91
C ALA A 19 17.84 12.53 -15.88
N LEU A 20 17.82 12.26 -17.19
CA LEU A 20 18.04 13.27 -18.23
C LEU A 20 16.99 14.38 -18.22
N ARG A 21 15.72 14.04 -17.96
CA ARG A 21 14.65 15.05 -17.82
C ARG A 21 14.83 15.89 -16.55
N ALA A 22 15.27 15.30 -15.44
CA ALA A 22 15.63 16.04 -14.24
C ALA A 22 16.76 17.03 -14.51
N ALA A 23 17.81 16.58 -15.21
CA ALA A 23 18.92 17.41 -15.63
C ALA A 23 18.47 18.55 -16.57
N PHE A 24 17.59 18.26 -17.52
CA PHE A 24 17.01 19.24 -18.44
C PHE A 24 16.16 20.28 -17.71
N ALA A 25 15.31 19.86 -16.77
CA ALA A 25 14.50 20.77 -15.96
C ALA A 25 15.37 21.75 -15.15
N CYS A 26 16.44 21.25 -14.52
CA CYS A 26 17.42 22.10 -13.84
C CYS A 26 18.15 23.03 -14.82
N SER A 27 18.48 22.56 -16.02
CA SER A 27 19.13 23.37 -17.05
C SER A 27 18.23 24.52 -17.54
N LEU A 28 16.92 24.30 -17.65
CA LEU A 28 15.96 25.35 -18.00
C LEU A 28 15.96 26.47 -16.96
N ILE A 29 15.93 26.13 -15.67
CA ILE A 29 16.01 27.14 -14.59
C ILE A 29 17.32 27.90 -14.67
N GLY A 30 18.44 27.18 -14.82
CA GLY A 30 19.75 27.80 -14.98
C GLY A 30 19.82 28.76 -16.17
N GLY A 31 19.28 28.34 -17.31
CA GLY A 31 19.21 29.14 -18.52
C GLY A 31 18.37 30.40 -18.33
N VAL A 32 17.18 30.29 -17.73
CA VAL A 32 16.31 31.45 -17.44
C VAL A 32 17.00 32.42 -16.47
N MET A 33 17.75 31.92 -15.49
CA MET A 33 18.47 32.78 -14.53
C MET A 33 19.66 33.51 -15.14
N MET A 34 20.38 32.85 -16.05
CA MET A 34 21.58 33.41 -16.68
C MET A 34 21.22 34.35 -17.84
N PHE A 35 20.34 33.91 -18.72
CA PHE A 35 20.02 34.57 -20.00
C PHE A 35 18.65 35.26 -20.02
N GLY A 36 17.86 35.15 -18.95
CA GLY A 36 16.54 35.74 -18.90
C GLY A 36 16.55 37.28 -18.82
N PRO A 37 15.44 37.94 -19.21
CA PRO A 37 15.28 39.39 -19.11
C PRO A 37 15.51 39.89 -17.68
N ALA A 38 16.01 41.12 -17.52
CA ALA A 38 16.29 41.70 -16.20
C ALA A 38 15.08 41.68 -15.25
N SER A 39 13.86 41.91 -15.78
CA SER A 39 12.61 41.82 -15.02
C SER A 39 12.33 40.41 -14.49
N VAL A 40 12.59 39.39 -15.30
CA VAL A 40 12.42 37.98 -14.94
C VAL A 40 13.45 37.59 -13.87
N ARG A 41 14.72 37.97 -14.04
CA ARG A 41 15.76 37.70 -13.02
C ARG A 41 15.49 38.39 -11.68
N LYS A 42 14.92 39.60 -11.70
CA LYS A 42 14.49 40.30 -10.48
C LYS A 42 13.33 39.58 -9.79
N LEU A 43 12.39 39.03 -10.56
CA LEU A 43 11.26 38.29 -10.03
C LEU A 43 11.68 36.93 -9.45
N LEU A 44 12.64 36.25 -10.07
CA LEU A 44 13.22 34.99 -9.60
C LEU A 44 14.42 35.22 -8.66
N SER A 45 14.20 35.94 -7.56
CA SER A 45 15.26 36.27 -6.59
C SER A 45 15.81 35.05 -5.81
N PHE A 46 15.14 33.88 -5.85
CA PHE A 46 15.52 32.69 -5.07
C PHE A 46 15.70 31.45 -5.97
N PRO A 47 16.82 31.35 -6.72
CA PRO A 47 17.07 30.24 -7.64
C PRO A 47 17.10 28.88 -6.94
N ALA A 48 17.71 28.82 -5.76
CA ALA A 48 17.78 27.62 -4.92
C ALA A 48 16.40 26.97 -4.69
N PHE A 49 15.35 27.78 -4.51
CA PHE A 49 14.00 27.28 -4.26
C PHE A 49 13.27 26.85 -5.54
N SER A 50 13.63 27.44 -6.68
CA SER A 50 13.15 27.00 -8.01
C SER A 50 13.66 25.57 -8.30
N TYR A 51 14.94 25.33 -8.03
CA TYR A 51 15.55 24.00 -8.11
C TYR A 51 14.92 23.01 -7.13
N PHE A 52 14.70 23.41 -5.88
CA PHE A 52 14.02 22.58 -4.89
C PHE A 52 12.64 22.11 -5.35
N THR A 53 11.84 23.05 -5.86
CA THR A 53 10.48 22.75 -6.35
C THR A 53 10.54 21.80 -7.54
N THR A 54 11.47 22.03 -8.47
CA THR A 54 11.66 21.19 -9.66
C THR A 54 12.05 19.77 -9.28
N ILE A 55 13.04 19.60 -8.41
CA ILE A 55 13.48 18.28 -7.96
C ILE A 55 12.41 17.56 -7.16
N SER A 56 11.68 18.28 -6.31
CA SER A 56 10.60 17.68 -5.53
C SER A 56 9.45 17.17 -6.39
N ILE A 57 9.29 17.70 -7.61
CA ILE A 57 8.31 17.23 -8.60
C ILE A 57 8.92 16.14 -9.49
N VAL A 58 10.14 16.33 -10.00
CA VAL A 58 10.76 15.50 -11.05
C VAL A 58 11.47 14.25 -10.51
N LEU A 59 11.95 14.25 -9.28
CA LEU A 59 12.75 13.16 -8.69
C LEU A 59 11.90 12.08 -7.99
N THR A 60 10.64 11.91 -8.43
CA THR A 60 9.71 10.91 -7.90
C THR A 60 9.67 9.68 -8.84
N ASP A 61 9.49 8.47 -8.30
CA ASP A 61 9.71 7.17 -8.99
C ASP A 61 8.96 6.94 -10.31
N ALA A 62 8.01 7.79 -10.70
CA ALA A 62 7.20 7.61 -11.90
C ALA A 62 6.65 8.93 -12.47
N VAL A 63 7.48 9.95 -12.68
CA VAL A 63 6.93 11.25 -13.15
C VAL A 63 6.42 11.15 -14.59
N SER A 64 5.09 11.19 -14.69
CA SER A 64 4.33 11.45 -15.90
C SER A 64 4.00 12.94 -16.03
N ILE A 65 3.48 13.35 -17.18
CA ILE A 65 2.91 14.69 -17.35
C ILE A 65 1.78 14.91 -16.33
N GLY A 66 0.90 13.93 -16.15
CA GLY A 66 -0.18 14.01 -15.16
C GLY A 66 0.33 14.24 -13.73
N ASP A 67 1.43 13.59 -13.33
CA ASP A 67 2.04 13.78 -12.01
C ASP A 67 2.70 15.15 -11.87
N ALA A 68 3.30 15.68 -12.94
CA ALA A 68 3.84 17.04 -12.95
C ALA A 68 2.72 18.09 -12.81
N VAL A 69 1.60 17.92 -13.53
CA VAL A 69 0.41 18.80 -13.41
C VAL A 69 -0.20 18.72 -12.01
N ARG A 70 -0.32 17.52 -11.46
CA ARG A 70 -0.72 17.32 -10.06
C ARG A 70 0.25 18.02 -9.10
N GLY A 71 1.55 17.97 -9.37
CA GLY A 71 2.59 18.70 -8.65
C GLY A 71 2.39 20.21 -8.70
N VAL A 72 2.07 20.78 -9.87
CA VAL A 72 1.74 22.21 -10.04
C VAL A 72 0.53 22.59 -9.20
N TRP A 73 -0.52 21.76 -9.18
CA TRP A 73 -1.68 22.00 -8.32
C TRP A 73 -1.30 22.06 -6.83
N HIS A 74 -0.45 21.14 -6.37
CA HIS A 74 0.07 21.14 -5.00
C HIS A 74 0.93 22.36 -4.68
N VAL A 75 1.71 22.84 -5.64
CA VAL A 75 2.51 24.08 -5.54
C VAL A 75 1.60 25.30 -5.43
N MET A 76 0.57 25.39 -6.25
CA MET A 76 -0.40 26.49 -6.20
C MET A 76 -1.05 26.57 -4.84
N TRP A 77 -1.51 25.44 -4.30
CA TRP A 77 -2.10 25.41 -2.95
C TRP A 77 -1.10 25.81 -1.86
N ALA A 78 0.17 25.39 -1.97
CA ALA A 78 1.23 25.79 -1.04
C ALA A 78 1.47 27.31 -1.08
N VAL A 79 1.65 27.88 -2.28
CA VAL A 79 1.89 29.30 -2.51
C VAL A 79 0.73 30.14 -1.95
N VAL A 80 -0.51 29.78 -2.26
CA VAL A 80 -1.70 30.49 -1.76
C VAL A 80 -1.74 30.46 -0.24
N SER A 81 -1.51 29.30 0.37
CA SER A 81 -1.49 29.16 1.84
C SER A 81 -0.42 30.05 2.48
N VAL A 82 0.77 30.13 1.89
CA VAL A 82 1.87 30.95 2.41
C VAL A 82 1.60 32.44 2.23
N LEU A 83 1.08 32.87 1.08
CA LEU A 83 0.75 34.28 0.84
C LEU A 83 -0.35 34.76 1.80
N VAL A 84 -1.40 33.96 2.00
CA VAL A 84 -2.50 34.27 2.92
C VAL A 84 -2.02 34.39 4.37
N LEU A 85 -0.99 33.64 4.78
CA LEU A 85 -0.46 33.71 6.14
C LEU A 85 0.60 34.81 6.31
N SER A 86 1.56 34.89 5.38
CA SER A 86 2.73 35.75 5.52
C SER A 86 2.45 37.21 5.21
N VAL A 87 1.63 37.53 4.19
CA VAL A 87 1.37 38.94 3.81
C VAL A 87 0.65 39.70 4.93
N PRO A 88 -0.43 39.18 5.54
CA PRO A 88 -1.07 39.86 6.67
C PRO A 88 -0.16 39.94 7.90
N CYS A 89 0.62 38.89 8.19
CA CYS A 89 1.55 38.88 9.32
C CYS A 89 2.63 39.97 9.16
N LEU A 90 3.24 40.08 7.98
CA LEU A 90 4.23 41.10 7.68
C LEU A 90 3.64 42.51 7.60
N TYR A 91 2.38 42.65 7.18
CA TYR A 91 1.67 43.92 7.20
C TYR A 91 1.37 44.41 8.63
N LEU A 92 0.90 43.52 9.51
CA LEU A 92 0.51 43.86 10.89
C LEU A 92 1.73 44.14 11.79
N VAL A 93 2.78 43.33 11.70
CA VAL A 93 3.97 43.46 12.55
C VAL A 93 4.95 44.49 11.98
N GLY A 94 5.05 44.59 10.65
CA GLY A 94 6.04 45.39 9.95
C GLY A 94 7.39 44.66 9.84
N PRO A 95 8.05 44.66 8.66
CA PRO A 95 9.32 43.97 8.44
C PRO A 95 10.46 44.51 9.32
N GLU A 96 10.38 45.78 9.73
CA GLU A 96 11.37 46.43 10.60
C GLU A 96 11.34 45.96 12.06
N ARG A 97 10.21 45.37 12.50
CA ARG A 97 10.07 44.87 13.89
C ARG A 97 10.51 43.42 14.05
N PHE A 98 10.82 42.72 12.95
CA PHE A 98 11.41 41.38 12.95
C PHE A 98 12.94 41.42 13.17
N THR A 99 13.41 42.12 14.22
CA THR A 99 14.85 42.24 14.53
C THR A 99 15.41 41.07 15.34
N GLY A 100 14.55 40.32 16.03
CA GLY A 100 14.95 39.17 16.87
C GLY A 100 14.67 37.82 16.21
N GLY A 101 15.63 36.89 16.26
CA GLY A 101 15.44 35.52 15.75
C GLY A 101 14.28 34.75 16.40
N LEU A 102 13.89 35.13 17.63
CA LEU A 102 12.72 34.61 18.32
C LEU A 102 11.40 34.98 17.62
N SER A 103 11.27 36.21 17.12
CA SER A 103 10.04 36.68 16.46
C SER A 103 9.76 35.91 15.17
N ALA A 104 10.79 35.66 14.35
CA ALA A 104 10.67 34.83 13.15
C ALA A 104 10.41 33.37 13.48
N ALA A 105 11.06 32.80 14.50
CA ALA A 105 10.80 31.44 14.93
C ALA A 105 9.34 31.23 15.37
N VAL A 106 8.77 32.19 16.11
CA VAL A 106 7.36 32.16 16.53
C VAL A 106 6.41 32.30 15.33
N ALA A 107 6.68 33.25 14.43
CA ALA A 107 5.87 33.44 13.22
C ALA A 107 5.88 32.19 12.30
N VAL A 108 7.05 31.56 12.15
CA VAL A 108 7.21 30.30 11.43
C VAL A 108 6.44 29.18 12.13
N ALA A 109 6.56 29.03 13.45
CA ALA A 109 5.87 28.00 14.21
C ALA A 109 4.34 28.12 14.08
N ILE A 110 3.78 29.32 14.26
CA ILE A 110 2.34 29.57 14.12
C ILE A 110 1.87 29.28 12.70
N SER A 111 2.57 29.83 11.70
CA SER A 111 2.21 29.63 10.29
C SER A 111 2.30 28.17 9.88
N ALA A 112 3.32 27.44 10.35
CA ALA A 112 3.50 26.01 10.08
C ALA A 112 2.39 25.18 10.73
N PHE A 113 1.93 25.54 11.93
CA PHE A 113 0.79 24.89 12.57
C PHE A 113 -0.47 24.99 11.71
N VAL A 114 -0.79 26.21 11.22
CA VAL A 114 -1.97 26.46 10.38
C VAL A 114 -1.89 25.69 9.06
N VAL A 115 -0.72 25.66 8.42
CA VAL A 115 -0.50 24.89 7.17
C VAL A 115 -0.57 23.37 7.40
N ALA A 116 -0.14 22.90 8.56
CA ALA A 116 -0.08 21.47 8.85
C ALA A 116 -1.43 20.87 9.30
N LEU A 117 -2.32 21.70 9.84
CA LEU A 117 -3.61 21.32 10.43
C LEU A 117 -4.57 20.59 9.48
N PRO A 118 -4.69 20.96 8.18
CA PRO A 118 -5.59 20.27 7.26
C PRO A 118 -5.09 18.86 6.92
N MET A 119 -5.88 17.84 7.26
CA MET A 119 -5.50 16.42 7.11
C MET A 119 -5.35 16.00 5.63
N ARG A 120 -6.16 16.55 4.72
CA ARG A 120 -6.17 16.17 3.29
C ARG A 120 -5.10 16.83 2.43
N THR A 121 -4.28 17.71 3.00
CA THR A 121 -3.22 18.37 2.21
C THR A 121 -2.07 17.41 1.96
N HIS A 122 -1.64 17.32 0.71
CA HIS A 122 -0.57 16.42 0.28
C HIS A 122 0.77 16.81 0.92
N VAL A 123 1.62 15.81 1.19
CA VAL A 123 2.93 15.99 1.85
C VAL A 123 3.80 17.00 1.12
N LEU A 124 3.81 16.93 -0.21
CA LEU A 124 4.57 17.82 -1.07
C LEU A 124 4.17 19.29 -0.85
N THR A 125 2.87 19.57 -0.74
CA THR A 125 2.36 20.92 -0.43
C THR A 125 2.90 21.42 0.89
N LYS A 126 2.83 20.59 1.96
CA LYS A 126 3.31 20.98 3.29
C LYS A 126 4.81 21.30 3.27
N ARG A 127 5.62 20.45 2.62
CA ARG A 127 7.08 20.68 2.47
C ARG A 127 7.41 21.99 1.77
N ILE A 128 6.74 22.25 0.64
CA ILE A 128 6.95 23.48 -0.14
C ILE A 128 6.52 24.70 0.69
N ALA A 129 5.35 24.64 1.32
CA ALA A 129 4.86 25.73 2.16
C ALA A 129 5.80 26.02 3.34
N PHE A 130 6.27 25.00 4.06
CA PHE A 130 7.23 25.18 5.16
C PHE A 130 8.55 25.80 4.67
N GLY A 131 9.07 25.34 3.52
CA GLY A 131 10.27 25.92 2.93
C GLY A 131 10.10 27.40 2.57
N GLN A 132 8.96 27.77 1.99
CA GLN A 132 8.64 29.17 1.69
C GLN A 132 8.47 30.01 2.97
N LEU A 133 7.79 29.50 4.00
CA LEU A 133 7.63 30.21 5.28
C LEU A 133 8.99 30.51 5.92
N VAL A 134 9.91 29.54 5.91
CA VAL A 134 11.27 29.75 6.41
C VAL A 134 11.97 30.84 5.61
N ILE A 135 11.92 30.80 4.27
CA ILE A 135 12.57 31.81 3.43
C ILE A 135 11.99 33.20 3.66
N VAL A 136 10.67 33.32 3.77
CA VAL A 136 9.98 34.60 3.95
C VAL A 136 10.32 35.21 5.32
N TYR A 137 10.15 34.48 6.41
CA TYR A 137 10.35 35.04 7.76
C TYR A 137 11.83 35.17 8.15
N VAL A 138 12.69 34.23 7.75
CA VAL A 138 14.14 34.40 7.97
C VAL A 138 14.69 35.49 7.05
N GLY A 139 14.14 35.61 5.83
CA GLY A 139 14.51 36.62 4.86
C GLY A 139 14.26 38.05 5.34
N THR A 140 13.13 38.26 6.02
CA THR A 140 12.79 39.54 6.63
C THR A 140 13.69 39.89 7.82
N VAL A 141 14.13 38.91 8.62
CA VAL A 141 15.09 39.16 9.72
C VAL A 141 16.47 39.55 9.18
N VAL A 142 16.94 38.86 8.13
CA VAL A 142 18.29 39.07 7.58
C VAL A 142 18.41 40.38 6.81
N HIS A 143 17.38 40.76 6.05
CA HIS A 143 17.41 41.95 5.19
C HIS A 143 16.66 43.17 5.78
N GLY A 144 15.94 42.99 6.90
CA GLY A 144 15.27 44.06 7.64
C GLY A 144 14.31 44.91 6.81
N GLY A 145 14.27 46.21 7.12
CA GLY A 145 13.38 47.20 6.46
C GLY A 145 13.58 47.39 4.95
N GLN A 146 14.65 46.85 4.36
CA GLN A 146 14.83 46.84 2.90
C GLN A 146 13.90 45.83 2.20
N THR A 147 13.23 44.96 2.95
CA THR A 147 12.26 44.01 2.42
C THR A 147 10.85 44.59 2.39
N SER A 148 10.29 44.76 1.20
CA SER A 148 8.88 45.10 1.07
C SER A 148 8.01 43.94 1.56
N PHE A 149 7.02 44.22 2.42
CA PHE A 149 6.10 43.21 2.97
C PHE A 149 5.33 42.43 1.90
N PHE A 150 5.12 43.02 0.71
CA PHE A 150 4.39 42.40 -0.40
C PHE A 150 5.30 41.75 -1.46
N MET A 151 6.33 42.44 -1.97
CA MET A 151 7.14 41.87 -3.07
C MET A 151 8.05 40.74 -2.60
N HIS A 152 8.42 40.66 -1.31
CA HIS A 152 9.31 39.60 -0.83
C HIS A 152 8.64 38.21 -0.89
N PRO A 153 7.43 37.99 -0.33
CA PRO A 153 6.69 36.75 -0.54
C PRO A 153 6.38 36.44 -2.01
N ILE A 154 6.09 37.46 -2.83
CA ILE A 154 5.79 37.27 -4.25
C ILE A 154 7.01 36.79 -5.05
N ARG A 155 8.21 37.29 -4.74
CA ARG A 155 9.45 36.81 -5.37
C ARG A 155 9.72 35.35 -5.02
N VAL A 156 9.43 34.94 -3.79
CA VAL A 156 9.52 33.53 -3.36
C VAL A 156 8.50 32.70 -4.13
N ALA A 157 7.23 33.12 -4.16
CA ALA A 157 6.17 32.44 -4.89
C ALA A 157 6.47 32.29 -6.40
N SER A 158 6.99 33.35 -7.03
CA SER A 158 7.34 33.35 -8.44
C SER A 158 8.51 32.40 -8.74
N SER A 159 9.49 32.31 -7.84
CA SER A 159 10.60 31.35 -7.94
C SER A 159 10.09 29.91 -7.84
N THR A 160 9.13 29.64 -6.94
CA THR A 160 8.48 28.33 -6.83
C THR A 160 7.68 27.98 -8.09
N ALA A 161 6.92 28.92 -8.63
CA ALA A 161 6.14 28.74 -9.85
C ALA A 161 7.05 28.42 -11.06
N ALA A 162 8.19 29.10 -11.18
CA ALA A 162 9.17 28.83 -12.22
C ALA A 162 9.71 27.39 -12.17
N GLY A 163 9.98 26.86 -10.98
CA GLY A 163 10.40 25.46 -10.82
C GLY A 163 9.30 24.46 -11.21
N ALA A 164 8.05 24.75 -10.85
CA ALA A 164 6.92 23.91 -11.23
C ALA A 164 6.69 23.89 -12.76
N LEU A 165 6.82 25.04 -13.42
CA LEU A 165 6.74 25.15 -14.88
C LEU A 165 7.89 24.42 -15.57
N ALA A 166 9.13 24.56 -15.08
CA ALA A 166 10.29 23.86 -15.62
C ALA A 166 10.11 22.33 -15.55
N ALA A 167 9.52 21.82 -14.46
CA ALA A 167 9.18 20.41 -14.33
C ALA A 167 8.17 19.93 -15.39
N VAL A 168 7.12 20.71 -15.66
CA VAL A 168 6.13 20.37 -16.71
C VAL A 168 6.77 20.37 -18.09
N VAL A 169 7.53 21.40 -18.43
CA VAL A 169 8.21 21.51 -19.73
C VAL A 169 9.17 20.33 -19.94
N ALA A 170 9.90 19.92 -18.91
CA ALA A 170 10.80 18.77 -18.98
C ALA A 170 10.09 17.42 -19.14
N MET A 171 8.80 17.31 -18.81
CA MET A 171 8.00 16.11 -19.04
C MET A 171 7.38 16.07 -20.45
N VAL A 172 7.22 17.24 -21.08
CA VAL A 172 6.72 17.38 -22.45
C VAL A 172 7.83 17.14 -23.48
N LEU A 173 9.04 17.66 -23.23
CA LEU A 173 10.18 17.58 -24.15
C LEU A 173 11.18 16.46 -23.77
N PRO A 174 11.85 15.81 -24.73
CA PRO A 174 11.66 15.87 -26.18
C PRO A 174 10.45 15.06 -26.68
N TYR A 175 10.01 14.05 -25.91
CA TYR A 175 8.78 13.29 -26.17
C TYR A 175 7.91 13.24 -24.90
N PRO A 176 6.59 13.48 -25.03
CA PRO A 176 5.70 13.57 -23.89
C PRO A 176 5.59 12.23 -23.18
N ARG A 177 5.91 12.23 -21.88
CA ARG A 177 5.82 11.03 -21.04
C ARG A 177 4.43 10.92 -20.41
N LEU A 178 3.48 10.38 -21.17
CA LEU A 178 2.11 10.15 -20.70
C LEU A 178 2.04 8.93 -19.77
N ALA A 179 1.38 9.06 -18.61
CA ALA A 179 1.02 7.95 -17.73
C ALA A 179 0.12 6.95 -18.46
N SER A 180 -0.83 7.43 -19.25
CA SER A 180 -1.75 6.58 -20.03
C SER A 180 -1.00 5.64 -20.99
N PHE A 181 0.02 6.13 -21.68
CA PHE A 181 0.86 5.31 -22.56
C PHE A 181 1.70 4.28 -21.77
N GLN A 182 2.28 4.69 -20.65
CA GLN A 182 3.05 3.78 -19.78
C GLN A 182 2.17 2.68 -19.19
N ILE A 183 0.98 3.03 -18.69
CA ILE A 183 0.01 2.06 -18.17
C ILE A 183 -0.43 1.11 -19.27
N ARG A 184 -0.68 1.59 -20.50
CA ARG A 184 -1.01 0.72 -21.64
C ARG A 184 0.11 -0.27 -21.96
N LYS A 185 1.37 0.16 -21.92
CA LYS A 185 2.53 -0.72 -22.14
C LYS A 185 2.70 -1.74 -21.01
N LEU A 186 2.59 -1.30 -19.75
CA LEU A 186 2.73 -2.15 -18.57
C LEU A 186 1.58 -3.14 -18.44
N SER A 187 0.34 -2.72 -18.71
CA SER A 187 -0.83 -3.59 -18.72
C SER A 187 -0.75 -4.64 -19.83
N ARG A 188 -0.27 -4.27 -21.03
CA ARG A 188 0.01 -5.26 -22.08
C ARG A 188 1.02 -6.31 -21.62
N ALA A 189 2.14 -5.89 -21.05
CA ALA A 189 3.15 -6.81 -20.51
C ALA A 189 2.58 -7.67 -19.36
N TYR A 190 1.69 -7.11 -18.54
CA TYR A 190 1.00 -7.85 -17.49
C TYR A 190 0.04 -8.90 -18.06
N CYS A 191 -0.75 -8.57 -19.09
CA CYS A 191 -1.62 -9.53 -19.77
C CYS A 191 -0.85 -10.66 -20.45
N GLU A 192 0.27 -10.34 -21.10
CA GLU A 192 1.17 -11.34 -21.72
C GLU A 192 1.76 -12.26 -20.64
N ASN A 193 2.28 -11.68 -19.55
CA ASN A 193 2.74 -12.44 -18.40
C ASN A 193 1.63 -13.30 -17.77
N GLY A 194 0.40 -12.78 -17.70
CA GLY A 194 -0.77 -13.52 -17.21
C GLY A 194 -1.11 -14.72 -18.10
N CYS A 195 -1.04 -14.57 -19.42
CA CYS A 195 -1.28 -15.67 -20.37
C CYS A 195 -0.23 -16.78 -20.22
N GLU A 196 1.06 -16.41 -20.15
CA GLU A 196 2.16 -17.36 -19.91
C GLU A 196 1.99 -18.07 -18.56
N ARG A 197 1.64 -17.30 -17.51
CA ARG A 197 1.41 -17.84 -16.16
C ARG A 197 0.25 -18.83 -16.15
N THR A 198 -0.87 -18.50 -16.78
CA THR A 198 -2.01 -19.42 -16.96
C THR A 198 -1.59 -20.66 -17.73
N GLY A 199 -0.78 -20.52 -18.78
CA GLY A 199 -0.25 -21.65 -19.55
C GLY A 199 0.56 -22.61 -18.70
N ALA A 200 1.57 -22.10 -17.98
CA ALA A 200 2.42 -22.88 -17.09
C ALA A 200 1.64 -23.54 -15.95
N MET A 201 0.60 -22.87 -15.43
CA MET A 201 -0.28 -23.46 -14.40
C MET A 201 -1.13 -24.61 -14.95
N VAL A 202 -1.70 -24.47 -16.15
CA VAL A 202 -2.47 -25.53 -16.81
C VAL A 202 -1.58 -26.72 -17.16
N GLU A 203 -0.34 -26.47 -17.60
CA GLU A 203 0.65 -27.51 -17.89
C GLU A 203 1.11 -28.22 -16.62
N GLY A 204 1.34 -27.48 -15.53
CA GLY A 204 1.64 -28.08 -14.22
C GLY A 204 0.49 -28.90 -13.66
N PHE A 205 -0.76 -28.50 -13.93
CA PHE A 205 -1.96 -29.23 -13.55
C PHE A 205 -2.09 -30.57 -14.28
N GLY A 206 -1.86 -30.59 -15.60
CA GLY A 206 -1.95 -31.77 -16.45
C GLY A 206 -0.67 -32.61 -16.55
N ALA A 207 0.35 -32.31 -15.74
CA ALA A 207 1.63 -33.00 -15.79
C ALA A 207 1.53 -34.46 -15.34
N LYS A 208 2.14 -35.36 -16.11
CA LYS A 208 2.13 -36.81 -15.84
C LYS A 208 3.08 -37.20 -14.71
N THR A 209 4.15 -36.42 -14.53
CA THR A 209 5.13 -36.65 -13.47
C THR A 209 5.18 -35.49 -12.48
N LYS A 210 5.45 -35.81 -11.21
CA LYS A 210 5.66 -34.80 -10.15
C LYS A 210 6.81 -33.85 -10.48
N ALA A 211 7.83 -34.30 -11.19
CA ALA A 211 8.97 -33.47 -11.60
C ALA A 211 8.57 -32.40 -12.63
N GLU A 212 7.80 -32.77 -13.66
CA GLU A 212 7.27 -31.84 -14.66
C GLU A 212 6.31 -30.81 -14.03
N ALA A 213 5.47 -31.25 -13.10
CA ALA A 213 4.58 -30.36 -12.35
C ALA A 213 5.37 -29.33 -11.54
N VAL A 214 6.39 -29.77 -10.79
CA VAL A 214 7.25 -28.88 -9.99
C VAL A 214 8.00 -27.88 -10.87
N ALA A 215 8.50 -28.29 -12.05
CA ALA A 215 9.15 -27.39 -13.00
C ALA A 215 8.20 -26.30 -13.50
N SER A 216 7.00 -26.69 -13.94
CA SER A 216 5.97 -25.78 -14.43
C SER A 216 5.47 -24.82 -13.33
N MET A 217 5.35 -25.31 -12.09
CA MET A 217 5.03 -24.48 -10.92
C MET A 217 6.14 -23.48 -10.57
N ALA A 218 7.40 -23.86 -10.72
CA ALA A 218 8.53 -22.95 -10.51
C ALA A 218 8.52 -21.82 -11.54
N GLU A 219 8.21 -22.12 -12.80
CA GLU A 219 8.02 -21.14 -13.86
C GLU A 219 6.84 -20.20 -13.56
N ALA A 220 5.67 -20.75 -13.23
CA ALA A 220 4.49 -19.97 -12.84
C ALA A 220 4.80 -19.02 -11.67
N LYS A 221 5.57 -19.48 -10.67
CA LYS A 221 6.01 -18.66 -9.54
C LYS A 221 6.96 -17.55 -9.96
N ALA A 222 7.90 -17.81 -10.87
CA ALA A 222 8.76 -16.76 -11.43
C ALA A 222 7.94 -15.70 -12.18
N LEU A 223 6.96 -16.12 -12.98
CA LEU A 223 6.03 -15.23 -13.69
C LEU A 223 5.18 -14.42 -12.71
N SER A 224 4.69 -15.02 -11.62
CA SER A 224 3.96 -14.36 -10.52
C SER A 224 4.76 -13.23 -9.86
N THR A 225 6.06 -13.44 -9.61
CA THR A 225 6.93 -12.37 -9.10
C THR A 225 7.14 -11.24 -10.11
N THR A 226 7.03 -11.54 -11.41
CA THR A 226 7.11 -10.53 -12.46
C THR A 226 5.79 -9.76 -12.58
N GLY A 227 4.65 -10.46 -12.57
CA GLY A 227 3.31 -9.87 -12.56
C GLY A 227 3.09 -8.92 -11.39
N THR A 228 3.50 -9.29 -10.18
CA THR A 228 3.44 -8.38 -9.01
C THR A 228 4.31 -7.14 -9.14
N LYS A 229 5.52 -7.26 -9.71
CA LYS A 229 6.38 -6.09 -10.00
C LYS A 229 5.73 -5.18 -11.04
N LEU A 230 5.10 -5.74 -12.06
CA LEU A 230 4.36 -4.99 -13.08
C LEU A 230 3.16 -4.27 -12.45
N LEU A 231 2.34 -4.96 -11.64
CA LEU A 231 1.20 -4.37 -10.95
C LEU A 231 1.61 -3.25 -10.00
N ARG A 232 2.69 -3.45 -9.22
CA ARG A 232 3.29 -2.41 -8.36
C ARG A 232 3.82 -1.22 -9.15
N SER A 233 4.22 -1.41 -10.40
CA SER A 233 4.62 -0.32 -11.31
C SER A 233 3.41 0.39 -11.93
N ILE A 234 2.27 -0.28 -12.10
CA ILE A 234 1.03 0.30 -12.65
C ILE A 234 0.32 1.18 -11.61
N GLN A 235 0.22 0.72 -10.36
CA GLN A 235 -0.48 1.43 -9.28
C GLN A 235 -0.09 2.92 -9.10
N PRO A 236 1.21 3.29 -8.99
CA PRO A 236 1.58 4.69 -8.78
C PRO A 236 1.26 5.58 -10.00
N ASN A 237 1.37 5.03 -11.22
CA ASN A 237 1.06 5.74 -12.46
C ASN A 237 -0.44 6.02 -12.62
N LEU A 238 -1.31 5.26 -11.95
CA LEU A 238 -2.76 5.42 -12.03
C LEU A 238 -3.20 6.82 -11.54
N GLY A 239 -2.49 7.36 -10.54
CA GLY A 239 -2.71 8.71 -10.03
C GLY A 239 -2.49 9.77 -11.10
N GLY A 240 -1.36 9.70 -11.82
CA GLY A 240 -1.06 10.59 -12.95
C GLY A 240 -2.05 10.43 -14.10
N MET A 241 -2.51 9.20 -14.37
CA MET A 241 -3.51 8.94 -15.42
C MET A 241 -4.81 9.69 -15.19
N ILE A 242 -5.32 9.80 -13.95
CA ILE A 242 -6.57 10.54 -13.67
C ILE A 242 -6.47 12.01 -14.10
N TRP A 243 -5.28 12.60 -14.03
CA TRP A 243 -5.01 13.99 -14.47
C TRP A 243 -4.79 14.10 -15.98
N GLU A 244 -4.57 12.99 -16.69
CA GLU A 244 -4.45 12.94 -18.16
C GLU A 244 -5.74 12.46 -18.85
N ARG A 245 -6.47 11.50 -18.25
CA ARG A 245 -7.67 10.83 -18.77
C ARG A 245 -8.49 10.21 -17.64
N GLN A 246 -9.83 10.38 -17.66
CA GLN A 246 -10.72 9.76 -16.67
C GLN A 246 -10.99 8.28 -16.99
N GLN A 247 -10.21 7.34 -16.41
CA GLN A 247 -10.52 5.90 -16.44
C GLN A 247 -10.20 5.22 -15.10
N LYS A 248 -11.22 4.90 -14.30
CA LYS A 248 -11.04 4.21 -13.00
C LYS A 248 -11.10 2.68 -13.09
N GLU A 249 -11.79 2.14 -14.11
CA GLU A 249 -12.08 0.69 -14.21
C GLU A 249 -10.86 -0.22 -14.46
N ILE A 250 -9.75 0.32 -14.96
CA ILE A 250 -8.56 -0.47 -15.35
C ILE A 250 -7.93 -1.15 -14.14
N ALA A 251 -7.82 -0.45 -13.01
CA ALA A 251 -7.19 -0.99 -11.81
C ALA A 251 -8.03 -2.12 -11.19
N GLU A 252 -9.35 -1.96 -11.15
CA GLU A 252 -10.26 -2.96 -10.59
C GLU A 252 -10.23 -4.25 -11.42
N LYS A 253 -10.23 -4.14 -12.76
CA LYS A 253 -10.11 -5.30 -13.66
C LYS A 253 -8.78 -6.04 -13.49
N LEU A 254 -7.65 -5.34 -13.39
CA LEU A 254 -6.34 -5.97 -13.15
C LEU A 254 -6.27 -6.68 -11.80
N VAL A 255 -6.84 -6.07 -10.75
CA VAL A 255 -6.89 -6.69 -9.42
C VAL A 255 -7.73 -7.97 -9.46
N GLY A 256 -8.87 -7.96 -10.18
CA GLY A 256 -9.69 -9.16 -10.37
C GLY A 256 -8.93 -10.30 -11.06
N PHE A 257 -8.16 -10.01 -12.11
CA PHE A 257 -7.31 -11.00 -12.77
C PHE A 257 -6.21 -11.54 -11.84
N GLU A 258 -5.55 -10.66 -11.08
CA GLU A 258 -4.52 -11.09 -10.12
C GLU A 258 -5.10 -12.02 -9.06
N VAL A 259 -6.31 -11.73 -8.55
CA VAL A 259 -7.00 -12.58 -7.57
C VAL A 259 -7.24 -13.97 -8.15
N ALA A 260 -7.83 -14.08 -9.35
CA ALA A 260 -8.07 -15.37 -10.00
C ALA A 260 -6.78 -16.17 -10.22
N LEU A 261 -5.73 -15.53 -10.74
CA LEU A 261 -4.42 -16.16 -10.95
C LEU A 261 -3.76 -16.62 -9.64
N ARG A 262 -3.99 -15.89 -8.53
CA ARG A 262 -3.51 -16.28 -7.19
C ARG A 262 -4.29 -17.46 -6.62
N GLY A 263 -5.59 -17.54 -6.87
CA GLY A 263 -6.42 -18.69 -6.50
C GLY A 263 -5.94 -19.97 -7.21
N MET A 264 -5.66 -19.88 -8.51
CA MET A 264 -5.08 -20.99 -9.28
C MET A 264 -3.74 -21.48 -8.69
N GLU A 265 -2.84 -20.55 -8.32
CA GLU A 265 -1.59 -20.92 -7.65
C GLU A 265 -1.81 -21.62 -6.31
N ALA A 266 -2.74 -21.09 -5.50
CA ALA A 266 -3.04 -21.66 -4.19
C ALA A 266 -3.51 -23.12 -4.33
N ALA A 267 -4.39 -23.39 -5.29
CA ALA A 267 -4.87 -24.74 -5.62
C ALA A 267 -3.72 -25.71 -5.96
N LEU A 268 -2.82 -25.29 -6.86
CA LEU A 268 -1.68 -26.11 -7.31
C LEU A 268 -0.66 -26.36 -6.21
N THR A 269 -0.52 -25.44 -5.25
CA THR A 269 0.39 -25.61 -4.12
C THR A 269 -0.18 -26.42 -2.96
N SER A 270 -1.44 -26.87 -3.07
CA SER A 270 -2.09 -27.62 -1.99
C SER A 270 -1.45 -28.99 -1.81
N PRO A 271 -1.13 -29.41 -0.57
CA PRO A 271 -0.68 -30.78 -0.28
C PRO A 271 -1.67 -31.87 -0.73
N SER A 272 -2.96 -31.54 -0.79
CA SER A 272 -4.05 -32.46 -1.17
C SER A 272 -4.14 -32.75 -2.67
N ILE A 273 -3.33 -32.09 -3.52
CA ILE A 273 -3.36 -32.30 -4.96
C ILE A 273 -2.59 -33.57 -5.38
N ALA A 274 -3.29 -34.58 -5.90
CA ALA A 274 -2.71 -35.84 -6.33
C ALA A 274 -2.19 -35.77 -7.79
N ILE A 275 -1.00 -35.19 -7.97
CA ILE A 275 -0.35 -35.04 -9.30
C ILE A 275 -0.07 -36.43 -9.91
N GLY A 276 -0.67 -36.73 -11.06
CA GLY A 276 -0.52 -37.99 -11.80
C GLY A 276 -1.70 -38.97 -11.70
N ALA A 277 -2.64 -38.77 -10.77
CA ALA A 277 -3.88 -39.55 -10.63
C ALA A 277 -5.13 -38.74 -11.05
N MET A 278 -4.93 -37.74 -11.91
CA MET A 278 -5.95 -36.75 -12.25
C MET A 278 -6.94 -37.26 -13.29
N ASP A 279 -8.19 -36.85 -13.14
CA ASP A 279 -9.28 -37.15 -14.07
C ASP A 279 -9.00 -36.55 -15.46
N GLU A 280 -9.06 -37.39 -16.49
CA GLU A 280 -8.80 -37.04 -17.89
C GLU A 280 -9.88 -36.08 -18.41
N GLU A 281 -11.12 -36.17 -17.89
CA GLU A 281 -12.23 -35.28 -18.22
C GLU A 281 -12.01 -33.84 -17.71
N LEU A 282 -11.43 -33.71 -16.51
CA LEU A 282 -11.08 -32.42 -15.92
C LEU A 282 -9.94 -31.74 -16.70
N CYS A 283 -8.93 -32.52 -17.11
CA CYS A 283 -7.83 -32.03 -17.92
C CYS A 283 -8.30 -31.56 -19.31
N ASN A 284 -9.24 -32.28 -19.93
CA ASN A 284 -9.85 -31.89 -21.20
C ASN A 284 -10.67 -30.60 -21.08
N SER A 285 -11.44 -30.44 -20.01
CA SER A 285 -12.19 -29.21 -19.71
C SER A 285 -11.26 -28.02 -19.54
N LEU A 286 -10.13 -28.21 -18.85
CA LEU A 286 -9.11 -27.19 -18.64
C LEU A 286 -8.44 -26.74 -19.93
N ASN A 287 -8.10 -27.70 -20.80
CA ASN A 287 -7.54 -27.43 -22.13
C ASN A 287 -8.51 -26.67 -23.03
N ASN A 288 -9.83 -26.89 -22.88
CA ASN A 288 -10.87 -26.13 -23.58
C ASN A 288 -11.04 -24.71 -23.01
N LEU A 289 -10.82 -24.49 -21.71
CA LEU A 289 -10.94 -23.18 -21.07
C LEU A 289 -9.68 -22.30 -21.27
N LYS A 290 -8.49 -22.90 -21.38
CA LYS A 290 -7.21 -22.20 -21.61
C LYS A 290 -7.27 -21.18 -22.77
N PRO A 291 -7.70 -21.52 -24.00
CA PRO A 291 -7.78 -20.55 -25.10
C PRO A 291 -8.81 -19.44 -24.82
N LYS A 292 -9.91 -19.75 -24.13
CA LYS A 292 -10.96 -18.78 -23.81
C LYS A 292 -10.53 -17.77 -22.73
N ALA A 293 -9.80 -18.24 -21.71
CA ALA A 293 -9.25 -17.39 -20.66
C ALA A 293 -8.11 -16.50 -21.18
N THR A 294 -7.23 -17.06 -22.00
CA THR A 294 -6.14 -16.30 -22.66
C THR A 294 -6.69 -15.27 -23.64
N LEU A 295 -7.73 -15.60 -24.42
CA LEU A 295 -8.39 -14.64 -25.32
C LEU A 295 -9.02 -13.49 -24.54
N LYS A 296 -9.59 -13.72 -23.35
CA LYS A 296 -10.12 -12.63 -22.52
C LYS A 296 -9.02 -11.73 -21.93
N LEU A 297 -7.93 -12.29 -21.44
CA LEU A 297 -6.74 -11.53 -21.03
C LEU A 297 -6.17 -10.70 -22.20
N GLN A 298 -6.20 -11.25 -23.42
CA GLN A 298 -5.81 -10.54 -24.63
C GLN A 298 -6.86 -9.52 -25.09
N SER A 299 -8.16 -9.72 -24.88
CA SER A 299 -9.20 -8.73 -25.21
C SER A 299 -9.01 -7.43 -24.43
N PHE A 300 -8.50 -7.53 -23.19
CA PHE A 300 -8.08 -6.39 -22.39
C PHE A 300 -6.91 -5.60 -23.03
N LYS A 301 -6.05 -6.25 -23.84
CA LYS A 301 -5.01 -5.60 -24.66
C LYS A 301 -5.64 -4.67 -25.72
N ILE A 302 -6.84 -5.00 -26.18
CA ILE A 302 -7.56 -4.37 -27.31
C ILE A 302 -8.52 -3.28 -26.81
N SER A 303 -9.19 -3.48 -25.67
CA SER A 303 -10.18 -2.56 -25.09
C SER A 303 -9.62 -1.23 -24.54
N PHE A 304 -8.38 -0.87 -24.91
CA PHE A 304 -7.84 0.48 -24.75
C PHE A 304 -8.01 1.22 -26.09
N PRO A 305 -9.15 1.87 -26.39
CA PRO A 305 -9.37 2.38 -27.73
C PRO A 305 -8.45 3.59 -27.97
N PRO A 306 -7.68 3.60 -29.07
CA PRO A 306 -7.35 4.83 -29.75
C PRO A 306 -8.60 5.24 -30.54
N ASN A 307 -9.28 6.31 -30.14
CA ASN A 307 -10.31 7.02 -30.92
C ASN A 307 -11.21 6.15 -31.82
N ALA A 308 -12.32 5.62 -31.30
CA ALA A 308 -13.43 5.21 -32.15
C ALA A 308 -14.76 5.28 -31.40
N THR A 309 -15.73 5.85 -32.11
CA THR A 309 -17.12 6.11 -31.73
C THR A 309 -17.88 4.80 -31.46
N THR A 310 -18.80 4.89 -30.50
CA THR A 310 -19.78 3.90 -30.06
C THR A 310 -20.26 2.87 -31.09
N ALA A 311 -20.18 1.60 -30.71
CA ALA A 311 -21.27 0.63 -30.86
C ALA A 311 -21.34 -0.20 -29.57
N PRO A 312 -22.53 -0.40 -28.96
CA PRO A 312 -22.65 -1.32 -27.84
C PRO A 312 -22.39 -2.73 -28.37
N GLU A 313 -21.38 -3.41 -27.84
CA GLU A 313 -21.26 -4.85 -28.07
C GLU A 313 -22.55 -5.51 -27.55
N THR A 314 -23.31 -6.08 -28.47
CA THR A 314 -24.42 -6.97 -28.17
C THR A 314 -23.84 -8.13 -27.35
N LYS A 315 -24.17 -8.17 -26.06
CA LYS A 315 -23.78 -9.27 -25.17
C LYS A 315 -24.25 -10.58 -25.83
N PRO A 316 -23.35 -11.51 -26.19
CA PRO A 316 -23.80 -12.83 -26.60
C PRO A 316 -24.53 -13.48 -25.41
N PRO A 317 -25.63 -14.21 -25.65
CA PRO A 317 -26.27 -15.01 -24.62
C PRO A 317 -25.22 -15.99 -24.07
N PHE A 318 -25.20 -16.08 -22.74
CA PHE A 318 -24.29 -16.88 -21.93
C PHE A 318 -24.06 -18.28 -22.54
N SER A 319 -22.83 -18.56 -22.96
CA SER A 319 -22.43 -19.94 -23.21
C SER A 319 -22.32 -20.62 -21.85
N THR A 320 -23.23 -21.55 -21.59
CA THR A 320 -23.22 -22.43 -20.43
C THR A 320 -21.86 -23.12 -20.29
N PRO A 321 -21.29 -23.24 -19.06
CA PRO A 321 -20.13 -24.09 -18.85
C PRO A 321 -20.47 -25.53 -19.28
N PRO A 322 -19.49 -26.29 -19.82
CA PRO A 322 -19.71 -27.69 -20.14
C PRO A 322 -20.13 -28.45 -18.87
N PRO A 323 -21.04 -29.44 -18.97
CA PRO A 323 -21.44 -30.22 -17.83
C PRO A 323 -20.22 -30.97 -17.30
N LEU A 324 -19.73 -30.59 -16.11
CA LEU A 324 -18.76 -31.40 -15.39
C LEU A 324 -19.54 -32.48 -14.64
N ASN A 325 -19.44 -33.73 -15.09
CA ASN A 325 -19.88 -34.90 -14.32
C ASN A 325 -18.83 -35.20 -13.24
N VAL A 326 -18.62 -34.28 -12.29
CA VAL A 326 -17.69 -34.56 -11.19
C VAL A 326 -18.29 -35.62 -10.28
N SER A 327 -17.53 -36.69 -10.07
CA SER A 327 -17.77 -37.69 -9.06
C SER A 327 -17.82 -37.09 -7.63
N LEU A 328 -18.20 -37.93 -6.67
CA LEU A 328 -18.23 -37.68 -5.22
C LEU A 328 -17.15 -36.67 -4.74
N ILE A 329 -17.55 -35.61 -4.02
CA ILE A 329 -16.65 -34.62 -3.41
C ILE A 329 -15.76 -35.33 -2.39
N THR A 330 -14.46 -35.36 -2.67
CA THR A 330 -13.45 -35.88 -1.74
C THR A 330 -12.37 -34.82 -1.50
N PRO A 331 -11.62 -34.88 -0.40
CA PRO A 331 -10.56 -33.92 -0.10
C PRO A 331 -9.51 -33.76 -1.24
N GLN A 332 -9.30 -34.79 -2.05
CA GLN A 332 -8.36 -34.78 -3.18
C GLN A 332 -8.90 -34.03 -4.41
N ILE A 333 -10.24 -33.90 -4.53
CA ILE A 333 -10.93 -33.21 -5.63
C ILE A 333 -11.14 -31.72 -5.34
N LEU A 334 -11.04 -31.30 -4.07
CA LEU A 334 -11.22 -29.89 -3.69
C LEU A 334 -10.26 -28.94 -4.43
N PRO A 335 -8.92 -29.17 -4.45
CA PRO A 335 -8.01 -28.26 -5.16
C PRO A 335 -8.23 -28.25 -6.68
N PRO A 336 -8.38 -29.39 -7.38
CA PRO A 336 -8.74 -29.45 -8.79
C PRO A 336 -9.99 -28.66 -9.18
N SER A 337 -11.08 -28.81 -8.40
CA SER A 337 -12.33 -28.08 -8.62
C SER A 337 -12.17 -26.58 -8.38
N PHE A 338 -11.46 -26.18 -7.32
CA PHE A 338 -11.18 -24.76 -7.05
C PHE A 338 -10.30 -24.12 -8.13
N PHE A 339 -9.34 -24.87 -8.70
CA PHE A 339 -8.53 -24.41 -9.82
C PHE A 339 -9.39 -24.11 -11.06
N LEU A 340 -10.30 -25.03 -11.41
CA LEU A 340 -11.24 -24.85 -12.52
C LEU A 340 -12.16 -23.65 -12.27
N ARG A 341 -12.62 -23.47 -11.04
CA ARG A 341 -13.44 -22.32 -10.64
C ARG A 341 -12.70 -20.99 -10.80
N CYS A 342 -11.43 -20.91 -10.41
CA CYS A 342 -10.61 -19.72 -10.63
C CYS A 342 -10.41 -19.42 -12.12
N MET A 343 -10.31 -20.46 -12.96
CA MET A 343 -10.26 -20.31 -14.42
C MET A 343 -11.58 -19.80 -15.01
N GLU A 344 -12.72 -20.23 -14.48
CA GLU A 344 -14.03 -19.66 -14.85
C GLU A 344 -14.12 -18.18 -14.49
N LEU A 345 -13.66 -17.79 -13.29
CA LEU A 345 -13.63 -16.39 -12.86
C LEU A 345 -12.76 -15.52 -13.77
N LEU A 346 -11.63 -16.06 -14.25
CA LEU A 346 -10.76 -15.42 -15.24
C LEU A 346 -11.47 -15.27 -16.60
N HIS A 347 -12.28 -16.25 -17.01
CA HIS A 347 -13.02 -16.25 -18.27
C HIS A 347 -14.32 -15.42 -18.24
N TYR A 348 -15.08 -15.36 -17.16
CA TYR A 348 -16.33 -14.58 -17.08
C TYR A 348 -16.10 -13.17 -16.51
N GLY A 349 -15.01 -12.94 -15.80
CA GLY A 349 -14.67 -11.66 -15.19
C GLY A 349 -15.47 -11.42 -13.91
N SER A 350 -14.79 -11.02 -12.84
CA SER A 350 -15.37 -10.82 -11.50
C SER A 350 -16.59 -9.87 -11.46
N THR A 351 -16.67 -8.90 -12.37
CA THR A 351 -17.81 -7.98 -12.47
C THR A 351 -19.06 -8.61 -13.10
N ALA A 352 -18.91 -9.55 -14.03
CA ALA A 352 -20.06 -10.23 -14.64
C ALA A 352 -20.73 -11.16 -13.63
N ALA A 353 -19.96 -11.87 -12.79
CA ALA A 353 -20.52 -12.71 -11.73
C ALA A 353 -21.33 -11.89 -10.71
N ALA A 354 -20.86 -10.70 -10.31
CA ALA A 354 -21.60 -9.78 -9.44
C ALA A 354 -22.84 -9.15 -10.12
N THR A 355 -22.78 -8.91 -11.43
CA THR A 355 -23.92 -8.39 -12.20
C THR A 355 -24.97 -9.49 -12.41
N THR A 356 -24.55 -10.75 -12.60
CA THR A 356 -25.43 -11.92 -12.59
C THR A 356 -26.11 -12.05 -11.24
N THR A 357 -25.39 -11.84 -10.13
CA THR A 357 -25.98 -11.82 -8.78
C THR A 357 -27.01 -10.71 -8.61
N GLN A 358 -26.73 -9.49 -9.07
CA GLN A 358 -27.65 -8.35 -8.95
C GLN A 358 -28.90 -8.50 -9.83
N ASN A 359 -28.75 -9.02 -11.05
CA ASN A 359 -29.88 -9.24 -11.95
C ASN A 359 -30.75 -10.43 -11.47
N LEU A 360 -30.14 -11.52 -10.97
CA LEU A 360 -30.90 -12.65 -10.40
C LEU A 360 -31.61 -12.28 -9.09
N VAL A 361 -30.96 -11.50 -8.21
CA VAL A 361 -31.58 -11.02 -6.95
C VAL A 361 -32.77 -10.11 -7.25
N SER A 362 -32.69 -9.30 -8.32
CA SER A 362 -33.82 -8.48 -8.76
C SER A 362 -35.01 -9.33 -9.24
N ASP A 363 -34.77 -10.41 -9.99
CA ASP A 363 -35.83 -11.31 -10.45
C ASP A 363 -36.46 -12.13 -9.30
N VAL A 364 -35.67 -12.55 -8.31
CA VAL A 364 -36.16 -13.24 -7.10
C VAL A 364 -36.89 -12.30 -6.15
N GLU A 365 -36.50 -11.03 -6.05
CA GLU A 365 -37.24 -10.00 -5.28
C GLU A 365 -38.57 -9.62 -5.94
N ILE A 366 -38.67 -9.69 -7.27
CA ILE A 366 -39.93 -9.46 -8.00
C ILE A 366 -40.92 -10.61 -7.72
N ASP A 367 -40.46 -11.86 -7.72
CA ASP A 367 -41.29 -13.02 -7.43
C ASP A 367 -41.72 -13.08 -5.95
N ARG A 368 -40.86 -12.59 -5.04
CA ARG A 368 -41.14 -12.49 -3.60
C ARG A 368 -42.02 -11.30 -3.23
N LYS A 369 -42.01 -10.20 -4.01
CA LYS A 369 -42.93 -9.06 -3.87
C LYS A 369 -44.36 -9.38 -4.32
N ALA A 370 -44.55 -10.42 -5.14
CA ALA A 370 -45.89 -10.91 -5.49
C ALA A 370 -46.60 -11.57 -4.29
N ASN A 371 -45.85 -12.07 -3.30
CA ASN A 371 -46.36 -12.68 -2.07
C ASN A 371 -46.21 -11.73 -0.86
N GLY A 372 -46.91 -10.58 -0.94
CA GLY A 372 -47.44 -9.79 0.17
C GLY A 372 -46.53 -9.49 1.37
N ILE A 373 -45.94 -8.28 1.38
CA ILE A 373 -45.92 -7.29 2.48
C ILE A 373 -45.31 -6.01 1.90
N GLU A 374 -46.10 -4.93 1.82
CA GLU A 374 -45.64 -3.62 1.40
C GLU A 374 -44.71 -3.02 2.46
N VAL A 375 -43.50 -2.63 2.06
CA VAL A 375 -42.65 -1.71 2.82
C VAL A 375 -42.32 -0.52 1.94
N THR A 376 -42.85 0.63 2.33
CA THR A 376 -42.74 1.92 1.68
C THR A 376 -41.29 2.42 1.72
N GLU A 377 -40.51 2.22 0.66
CA GLU A 377 -39.23 2.90 0.50
C GLU A 377 -39.42 4.29 -0.11
N LEU A 378 -39.29 5.30 0.75
CA LEU A 378 -39.25 6.70 0.37
C LEU A 378 -37.94 7.01 -0.38
N ARG A 379 -37.98 6.88 -1.71
CA ARG A 379 -36.98 7.39 -2.65
C ARG A 379 -36.83 8.90 -2.46
N ASN A 380 -35.77 9.34 -1.78
CA ASN A 380 -35.40 10.75 -1.73
C ASN A 380 -34.07 10.98 -2.47
N GLY A 381 -34.19 11.22 -3.77
CA GLY A 381 -33.14 11.88 -4.55
C GLY A 381 -33.11 13.37 -4.19
N GLY A 382 -31.94 13.89 -3.85
CA GLY A 382 -31.82 15.29 -3.42
C GLY A 382 -30.39 15.79 -3.39
N THR A 383 -29.95 16.30 -4.54
CA THR A 383 -28.74 17.09 -4.82
C THR A 383 -28.66 18.36 -3.95
N LYS A 384 -28.35 18.23 -2.64
CA LYS A 384 -28.19 19.39 -1.73
C LYS A 384 -27.00 19.34 -0.74
N ASN A 385 -26.04 18.43 -0.87
CA ASN A 385 -24.97 18.26 0.14
C ASN A 385 -23.54 18.71 -0.24
N THR A 386 -23.35 19.44 -1.33
CA THR A 386 -21.99 19.82 -1.77
C THR A 386 -21.34 20.94 -0.96
N ARG A 387 -22.09 21.85 -0.32
CA ARG A 387 -21.49 22.96 0.45
C ARG A 387 -21.08 22.59 1.88
N TRP A 388 -21.88 21.80 2.59
CA TRP A 388 -21.55 21.34 3.94
C TRP A 388 -20.47 20.25 3.95
N GLY A 389 -20.38 19.44 2.89
CA GLY A 389 -19.31 18.46 2.71
C GLY A 389 -17.92 19.07 2.48
N ILE A 390 -17.80 20.33 2.06
CA ILE A 390 -16.50 21.00 1.86
C ILE A 390 -15.99 21.61 3.17
N LEU A 391 -16.89 22.12 4.03
CA LEU A 391 -16.54 22.74 5.31
C LEU A 391 -16.36 21.73 6.45
N SER A 392 -17.07 20.59 6.43
CA SER A 392 -16.86 19.50 7.40
C SER A 392 -15.55 18.72 7.17
N ASN A 393 -14.95 18.86 5.97
CA ASN A 393 -13.69 18.22 5.58
C ASN A 393 -12.43 18.91 6.14
N THR A 394 -12.56 20.03 6.83
CA THR A 394 -11.45 20.75 7.50
C THR A 394 -11.38 20.50 9.00
N LEU A 395 -12.24 19.64 9.56
CA LEU A 395 -12.30 19.44 11.01
C LEU A 395 -11.02 18.72 11.52
N PRO A 396 -10.28 19.32 12.46
CA PRO A 396 -9.03 18.76 12.96
C PRO A 396 -9.29 17.52 13.81
N THR A 397 -8.72 16.38 13.41
CA THR A 397 -8.67 15.17 14.25
C THR A 397 -7.52 15.28 15.26
N LYS A 398 -7.60 14.55 16.38
CA LYS A 398 -6.53 14.49 17.41
C LYS A 398 -5.15 14.18 16.81
N GLN A 399 -5.11 13.31 15.77
CA GLN A 399 -3.89 12.96 15.05
C GLN A 399 -3.35 14.12 14.20
N SER A 400 -4.22 14.85 13.49
CA SER A 400 -3.82 16.00 12.67
C SER A 400 -3.25 17.13 13.53
N SER A 401 -3.87 17.39 14.69
CA SER A 401 -3.38 18.39 15.64
C SER A 401 -2.02 18.01 16.24
N CYS A 402 -1.80 16.75 16.58
CA CYS A 402 -0.49 16.27 17.06
C CYS A 402 0.59 16.42 15.98
N PHE A 403 0.28 16.04 14.74
CA PHE A 403 1.18 16.24 13.61
C PHE A 403 1.51 17.72 13.36
N ALA A 404 0.49 18.59 13.42
CA ALA A 404 0.67 20.03 13.23
C ALA A 404 1.52 20.66 14.33
N LEU A 405 1.29 20.29 15.58
CA LEU A 405 2.04 20.76 16.74
C LEU A 405 3.50 20.31 16.67
N LYS A 406 3.74 19.04 16.31
CA LYS A 406 5.08 18.52 16.04
C LYS A 406 5.80 19.31 14.95
N CYS A 407 5.16 19.54 13.80
CA CYS A 407 5.77 20.31 12.70
C CYS A 407 6.09 21.75 13.13
N SER A 408 5.16 22.39 13.84
CA SER A 408 5.29 23.75 14.35
C SER A 408 6.50 23.92 15.28
N ILE A 409 6.59 23.07 16.31
CA ILE A 409 7.68 23.12 17.30
C ILE A 409 9.01 22.79 16.65
N THR A 410 9.07 21.74 15.82
CA THR A 410 10.30 21.32 15.15
C THR A 410 10.84 22.43 14.24
N LEU A 411 9.97 23.02 13.41
CA LEU A 411 10.37 24.04 12.45
C LEU A 411 10.74 25.36 13.14
N GLY A 412 9.98 25.76 14.17
CA GLY A 412 10.26 26.93 14.99
C GLY A 412 11.61 26.80 15.73
N LEU A 413 11.85 25.66 16.38
CA LEU A 413 13.10 25.40 17.09
C LEU A 413 14.31 25.40 16.15
N ALA A 414 14.18 24.77 14.98
CA ALA A 414 15.24 24.76 13.99
C ALA A 414 15.57 26.17 13.47
N VAL A 415 14.55 26.98 13.17
CA VAL A 415 14.76 28.38 12.75
C VAL A 415 15.40 29.20 13.87
N PHE A 416 14.95 29.05 15.11
CA PHE A 416 15.53 29.74 16.26
C PHE A 416 17.02 29.41 16.42
N LEU A 417 17.36 28.12 16.51
CA LEU A 417 18.75 27.68 16.70
C LEU A 417 19.66 28.04 15.51
N GLY A 418 19.12 27.99 14.29
CA GLY A 418 19.85 28.41 13.09
C GLY A 418 20.16 29.90 13.07
N LEU A 419 19.18 30.74 13.41
CA LEU A 419 19.36 32.19 13.50
C LEU A 419 20.28 32.60 14.65
N THR A 420 20.28 31.87 15.77
CA THR A 420 21.23 32.10 16.88
C THR A 420 22.65 31.71 16.51
N TYR A 421 22.82 30.62 15.74
CA TYR A 421 24.14 30.15 15.32
C TYR A 421 24.73 31.02 14.21
N THR A 422 23.95 31.33 13.16
CA THR A 422 24.41 32.12 12.02
C THR A 422 23.38 33.21 11.66
N LYS A 423 23.56 34.42 12.21
CA LYS A 423 22.65 35.56 11.99
C LYS A 423 22.43 35.89 10.50
N SER A 424 23.47 35.82 9.67
CA SER A 424 23.39 36.23 8.25
C SER A 424 22.76 35.18 7.33
N ASN A 425 22.54 33.95 7.82
CA ASN A 425 22.49 32.79 6.94
C ASN A 425 21.66 31.62 7.47
N GLY A 426 20.97 31.77 8.61
CA GLY A 426 20.24 30.71 9.34
C GLY A 426 18.99 30.12 8.67
N TYR A 427 18.84 30.24 7.35
CA TYR A 427 17.74 29.65 6.59
C TYR A 427 17.77 28.11 6.60
N TRP A 428 18.96 27.51 6.76
CA TRP A 428 19.21 26.12 6.38
C TRP A 428 18.81 25.10 7.43
N SER A 429 18.87 25.45 8.71
CA SER A 429 18.34 24.58 9.76
C SER A 429 16.83 24.37 9.56
N GLY A 430 16.09 25.47 9.34
CA GLY A 430 14.65 25.44 9.03
C GLY A 430 14.34 24.76 7.70
N LEU A 431 15.10 25.04 6.64
CA LEU A 431 14.90 24.41 5.34
C LEU A 431 15.19 22.90 5.38
N THR A 432 16.22 22.48 6.13
CA THR A 432 16.54 21.05 6.34
C THR A 432 15.36 20.32 6.99
N VAL A 433 14.73 20.93 8.00
CA VAL A 433 13.50 20.39 8.60
C VAL A 433 12.35 20.38 7.61
N ALA A 434 12.10 21.48 6.88
CA ALA A 434 11.02 21.57 5.90
C ALA A 434 11.11 20.48 4.81
N ILE A 435 12.33 20.18 4.33
CA ILE A 435 12.61 19.12 3.36
C ILE A 435 12.45 17.72 4.02
N SER A 436 12.80 17.61 5.30
CA SER A 436 12.77 16.36 6.06
C SER A 436 11.39 15.97 6.60
N LEU A 437 10.42 16.87 6.64
CA LEU A 437 9.10 16.53 7.17
C LEU A 437 8.38 15.50 6.28
N ALA A 438 8.13 14.31 6.83
CA ALA A 438 7.28 13.30 6.21
C ALA A 438 6.02 13.15 7.06
N THR A 439 4.85 13.14 6.43
CA THR A 439 3.57 12.89 7.12
C THR A 439 3.37 11.41 7.42
N GLU A 440 4.00 10.53 6.64
CA GLU A 440 3.94 9.10 6.88
C GLU A 440 4.97 8.69 7.92
N ARG A 441 4.55 7.80 8.83
CA ARG A 441 5.47 7.04 9.67
C ARG A 441 6.48 6.37 8.73
N GLN A 442 7.75 6.67 8.95
CA GLN A 442 8.89 6.07 8.27
C GLN A 442 9.89 5.72 9.39
N ALA A 443 10.80 4.79 9.14
CA ALA A 443 11.89 4.51 10.06
C ALA A 443 12.73 5.78 10.26
N VAL A 444 12.44 6.51 11.35
CA VAL A 444 12.90 7.90 11.57
C VAL A 444 14.41 7.98 11.48
N PHE A 445 15.11 7.04 12.12
CA PHE A 445 16.57 7.00 12.13
C PHE A 445 17.16 6.66 10.77
N THR A 446 16.61 5.69 10.05
CA THR A 446 17.10 5.30 8.72
C THR A 446 16.96 6.44 7.73
N VAL A 447 15.79 7.10 7.74
CA VAL A 447 15.50 8.22 6.85
C VAL A 447 16.32 9.45 7.24
N ALA A 448 16.46 9.75 8.53
CA ALA A 448 17.31 10.84 8.99
C ALA A 448 18.78 10.60 8.63
N ASN A 449 19.30 9.38 8.81
CA ASN A 449 20.65 9.01 8.41
C ASN A 449 20.84 9.13 6.89
N ALA A 450 19.90 8.61 6.09
CA ALA A 450 19.95 8.73 4.63
C ALA A 450 19.96 10.21 4.18
N ARG A 451 19.16 11.06 4.82
CA ARG A 451 19.13 12.51 4.56
C ARG A 451 20.40 13.22 5.00
N ALA A 452 20.96 12.84 6.16
CA ALA A 452 22.22 13.39 6.67
C ALA A 452 23.36 13.08 5.69
N GLN A 453 23.50 11.80 5.32
CA GLN A 453 24.51 11.36 4.36
C GLN A 453 24.29 11.99 2.98
N GLY A 454 23.04 12.04 2.51
CA GLY A 454 22.69 12.71 1.26
C GLY A 454 23.10 14.18 1.26
N THR A 455 22.70 14.93 2.28
CA THR A 455 23.00 16.37 2.41
C THR A 455 24.50 16.62 2.48
N ALA A 456 25.24 15.84 3.27
CA ALA A 456 26.70 15.94 3.38
C ALA A 456 27.36 15.68 2.02
N MET A 457 27.01 14.58 1.37
CA MET A 457 27.55 14.19 0.07
C MET A 457 27.25 15.24 -1.02
N GLY A 458 26.02 15.76 -1.06
CA GLY A 458 25.62 16.84 -1.96
C GLY A 458 26.39 18.14 -1.69
N SER A 459 26.56 18.51 -0.42
CA SER A 459 27.27 19.73 -0.04
C SER A 459 28.76 19.67 -0.41
N ILE A 460 29.41 18.54 -0.14
CA ILE A 460 30.82 18.30 -0.53
C ILE A 460 30.97 18.41 -2.05
N TYR A 461 30.05 17.79 -2.81
CA TYR A 461 30.07 17.88 -4.28
C TYR A 461 29.88 19.32 -4.76
N GLY A 462 28.93 20.06 -4.18
CA GLY A 462 28.71 21.47 -4.50
C GLY A 462 29.96 22.33 -4.26
N VAL A 463 30.66 22.10 -3.15
CA VAL A 463 31.92 22.79 -2.82
C VAL A 463 33.02 22.43 -3.81
N LEU A 464 33.17 21.14 -4.16
CA LEU A 464 34.13 20.68 -5.16
C LEU A 464 33.90 21.37 -6.52
N CYS A 465 32.63 21.47 -6.93
CA CYS A 465 32.25 22.18 -8.16
C CYS A 465 32.59 23.67 -8.09
N CYS A 466 32.37 24.32 -6.94
CA CYS A 466 32.76 25.72 -6.73
C CYS A 466 34.28 25.93 -6.86
N PHE A 467 35.10 24.99 -6.38
CA PHE A 467 36.56 25.06 -6.52
C PHE A 467 37.01 24.89 -7.98
N ILE A 468 36.46 23.91 -8.69
CA ILE A 468 36.86 23.59 -10.08
C ILE A 468 36.42 24.70 -11.04
N LEU A 469 35.24 25.28 -10.84
CA LEU A 469 34.63 26.26 -11.75
C LEU A 469 34.87 27.71 -11.35
N ARG A 470 35.74 27.98 -10.37
CA ARG A 470 35.99 29.34 -9.84
C ARG A 470 36.35 30.36 -10.92
N LYS A 471 36.90 29.91 -12.06
CA LYS A 471 37.33 30.76 -13.19
C LYS A 471 36.29 30.88 -14.33
N LEU A 472 35.21 30.09 -14.31
CA LEU A 472 34.22 30.01 -15.40
C LEU A 472 32.81 30.24 -14.84
N GLU A 473 32.50 31.50 -14.52
CA GLU A 473 31.20 31.92 -13.95
C GLU A 473 30.00 31.50 -14.81
N TYR A 474 30.20 31.33 -16.12
CA TYR A 474 29.15 30.94 -17.07
C TYR A 474 28.92 29.42 -17.18
N LEU A 475 29.82 28.57 -16.69
CA LEU A 475 29.75 27.09 -16.82
C LEU A 475 29.35 26.36 -15.53
N TRP A 476 28.97 27.07 -14.47
CA TRP A 476 28.55 26.48 -13.18
C TRP A 476 27.42 25.43 -13.27
N LEU A 477 26.60 25.49 -14.32
CA LEU A 477 25.53 24.52 -14.61
C LEU A 477 26.04 23.19 -15.16
N LEU A 478 27.22 23.16 -15.79
CA LEU A 478 27.71 21.98 -16.49
C LEU A 478 28.05 20.82 -15.53
N PRO A 479 28.70 21.05 -14.37
CA PRO A 479 28.95 19.97 -13.39
C PRO A 479 27.70 19.56 -12.62
N LEU A 480 26.65 20.39 -12.60
CA LEU A 480 25.39 20.01 -11.97
C LEU A 480 24.71 18.83 -12.67
N LEU A 481 24.89 18.72 -13.99
CA LEU A 481 24.24 17.71 -14.82
C LEU A 481 24.63 16.27 -14.42
N PRO A 482 25.92 15.89 -14.35
CA PRO A 482 26.32 14.58 -13.84
C PRO A 482 25.77 14.28 -12.44
N TRP A 483 25.71 15.29 -11.56
CA TRP A 483 25.22 15.10 -10.19
C TRP A 483 23.73 14.81 -10.12
N VAL A 484 22.92 15.57 -10.85
CA VAL A 484 21.47 15.32 -10.90
C VAL A 484 21.18 13.94 -11.48
N VAL A 485 21.97 13.50 -12.47
CA VAL A 485 21.86 12.13 -13.00
C VAL A 485 22.22 11.11 -11.93
N PHE A 486 23.36 11.28 -11.25
CA PHE A 486 23.79 10.39 -10.16
C PHE A 486 22.76 10.31 -9.03
N SER A 487 22.26 11.45 -8.54
CA SER A 487 21.22 11.48 -7.51
C SER A 487 19.92 10.81 -7.96
N SER A 488 19.56 10.89 -9.25
CA SER A 488 18.40 10.17 -9.80
C SER A 488 18.55 8.65 -9.71
N PHE A 489 19.77 8.13 -9.87
CA PHE A 489 20.05 6.71 -9.63
C PHE A 489 20.03 6.36 -8.14
N LEU A 490 20.52 7.25 -7.27
CA LEU A 490 20.50 7.05 -5.82
C LEU A 490 19.09 6.88 -5.24
N VAL A 491 18.06 7.48 -5.86
CA VAL A 491 16.66 7.32 -5.45
C VAL A 491 16.28 5.84 -5.35
N HIS A 492 16.81 5.04 -6.28
CA HIS A 492 16.51 3.61 -6.40
C HIS A 492 17.45 2.71 -5.58
N SER A 493 18.41 3.30 -4.88
CA SER A 493 19.33 2.55 -4.03
C SER A 493 18.63 2.13 -2.74
N ARG A 494 18.92 0.90 -2.27
CA ARG A 494 18.43 0.44 -0.96
C ARG A 494 19.04 1.21 0.22
N MET A 495 20.24 1.77 0.02
CA MET A 495 21.00 2.45 1.07
C MET A 495 20.52 3.90 1.30
N TYR A 496 20.33 4.68 0.24
CA TYR A 496 19.98 6.10 0.34
C TYR A 496 18.50 6.37 0.09
N GLY A 497 17.86 5.58 -0.78
CA GLY A 497 16.47 5.75 -1.17
C GLY A 497 16.12 7.15 -1.70
N PRO A 498 14.82 7.49 -1.81
CA PRO A 498 14.36 8.79 -2.28
C PRO A 498 14.78 9.94 -1.35
N ALA A 499 14.82 9.69 -0.04
CA ALA A 499 15.13 10.71 0.96
C ALA A 499 16.61 11.16 0.88
N GLY A 500 17.56 10.23 0.80
CA GLY A 500 18.97 10.56 0.65
C GLY A 500 19.29 11.16 -0.73
N ALA A 501 18.66 10.66 -1.79
CA ALA A 501 18.84 11.17 -3.14
C ALA A 501 18.34 12.61 -3.31
N THR A 502 17.14 12.92 -2.84
CA THR A 502 16.60 14.28 -2.85
C THR A 502 17.48 15.21 -2.00
N SER A 503 17.86 14.82 -0.78
CA SER A 503 18.80 15.59 0.06
C SER A 503 20.17 15.81 -0.61
N SER A 504 20.68 14.83 -1.36
CA SER A 504 21.94 14.92 -2.09
C SER A 504 21.88 15.88 -3.29
N ALA A 505 20.82 15.80 -4.09
CA ALA A 505 20.64 16.73 -5.20
C ALA A 505 20.45 18.16 -4.69
N LEU A 506 19.65 18.32 -3.63
CA LEU A 506 19.41 19.62 -2.99
C LEU A 506 20.70 20.16 -2.36
N GLY A 507 21.45 19.36 -1.60
CA GLY A 507 22.71 19.79 -0.99
C GLY A 507 23.66 20.44 -2.00
N ALA A 508 23.82 19.84 -3.19
CA ALA A 508 24.67 20.40 -4.24
C ALA A 508 24.09 21.69 -4.86
N LEU A 509 22.79 21.69 -5.17
CA LEU A 509 22.10 22.81 -5.79
C LEU A 509 22.03 24.05 -4.91
N LEU A 510 21.87 23.84 -3.62
CA LEU A 510 21.80 24.88 -2.61
C LEU A 510 23.17 25.55 -2.40
N VAL A 511 24.26 24.79 -2.51
CA VAL A 511 25.63 25.32 -2.53
C VAL A 511 25.88 26.09 -3.83
N LEU A 512 25.52 25.53 -4.99
CA LEU A 512 25.78 26.14 -6.30
C LEU A 512 24.88 27.34 -6.63
N GLY A 513 23.74 27.52 -5.96
CA GLY A 513 22.81 28.62 -6.24
C GLY A 513 23.14 29.98 -5.61
N ARG A 514 24.27 30.11 -4.90
CA ARG A 514 24.64 31.33 -4.16
C ARG A 514 25.61 32.20 -4.97
N LYS A 515 25.48 33.53 -4.85
CA LYS A 515 26.48 34.50 -5.33
C LYS A 515 27.32 35.00 -4.16
N ASN A 516 28.59 35.32 -4.39
CA ASN A 516 29.57 35.74 -3.37
C ASN A 516 29.93 34.63 -2.38
N TYR A 517 30.65 33.63 -2.87
CA TYR A 517 31.32 32.65 -2.01
C TYR A 517 32.42 33.36 -1.25
N GLY A 518 32.27 33.46 0.07
CA GLY A 518 33.41 33.72 0.95
C GLY A 518 34.40 32.55 0.89
N ILE A 519 35.21 32.37 1.94
CA ILE A 519 36.15 31.23 2.00
C ILE A 519 35.34 29.91 1.93
N PRO A 520 35.54 29.04 0.92
CA PRO A 520 34.66 27.90 0.69
C PRO A 520 34.59 26.89 1.85
N SER A 521 35.67 26.75 2.64
CA SER A 521 35.72 25.85 3.79
C SER A 521 34.84 26.32 4.95
N GLU A 522 34.84 27.61 5.27
CA GLU A 522 33.99 28.18 6.32
C GLU A 522 32.50 28.05 5.96
N PHE A 523 32.19 28.27 4.68
CA PHE A 523 30.84 28.08 4.17
C PHE A 523 30.38 26.62 4.28
N ALA A 524 31.23 25.67 3.86
CA ALA A 524 30.93 24.24 3.96
C ALA A 524 30.65 23.82 5.42
N ASN A 525 31.50 24.27 6.34
CA ASN A 525 31.37 23.98 7.76
C ASN A 525 30.08 24.58 8.36
N ALA A 526 29.76 25.83 8.05
CA ALA A 526 28.52 26.46 8.49
C ALA A 526 27.28 25.72 7.96
N ARG A 527 27.30 25.30 6.69
CA ARG A 527 26.19 24.56 6.06
C ARG A 527 25.96 23.19 6.68
N ILE A 528 27.01 22.40 6.87
CA ILE A 528 26.92 21.09 7.51
C ILE A 528 26.40 21.26 8.95
N THR A 529 26.89 22.27 9.66
CA THR A 529 26.46 22.54 11.05
C THR A 529 24.99 22.93 11.14
N GLU A 530 24.50 23.84 10.29
CA GLU A 530 23.08 24.22 10.26
C GLU A 530 22.16 23.05 9.87
N ALA A 531 22.58 22.20 8.92
CA ALA A 531 21.85 21.00 8.55
C ALA A 531 21.80 20.00 9.72
N CYS A 532 22.91 19.81 10.43
CA CYS A 532 22.96 19.00 11.65
C CYS A 532 22.04 19.54 12.74
N ILE A 533 22.01 20.86 12.98
CA ILE A 533 21.08 21.49 13.92
C ILE A 533 19.64 21.15 13.54
N GLY A 534 19.26 21.34 12.26
CA GLY A 534 17.92 21.01 11.78
C GLY A 534 17.56 19.53 11.95
N LEU A 535 18.50 18.62 11.64
CA LEU A 535 18.31 17.18 11.79
C LEU A 535 18.18 16.76 13.26
N ILE A 536 18.96 17.35 14.17
CA ILE A 536 18.85 17.10 15.61
C ILE A 536 17.49 17.57 16.12
N CYS A 537 17.03 18.77 15.76
CA CYS A 537 15.69 19.25 16.10
C CYS A 537 14.59 18.30 15.59
N PHE A 538 14.73 17.82 14.35
CA PHE A 538 13.80 16.86 13.78
C PHE A 538 13.78 15.54 14.56
N LEU A 539 14.95 14.97 14.84
CA LEU A 539 15.07 13.71 15.57
C LEU A 539 14.56 13.79 17.00
N THR A 540 14.89 14.86 17.73
CA THR A 540 14.44 15.04 19.12
C THR A 540 12.93 15.15 19.19
N MET A 541 12.30 15.93 18.30
CA MET A 541 10.85 16.07 18.27
C MET A 541 10.16 14.78 17.81
N GLU A 542 10.73 14.04 16.85
CA GLU A 542 10.21 12.71 16.49
C GLU A 542 10.21 11.74 17.68
N LEU A 543 11.29 11.71 18.46
CA LEU A 543 11.40 10.86 19.66
C LEU A 543 10.41 11.24 20.76
N ILE A 544 10.16 12.55 20.95
CA ILE A 544 9.22 13.05 21.97
C ILE A 544 7.77 12.77 21.57
N PHE A 545 7.38 13.05 20.32
CA PHE A 545 5.99 12.95 19.88
C PHE A 545 5.56 11.54 19.46
N ASN A 546 6.49 10.72 18.96
CA ASN A 546 6.24 9.35 18.51
C ASN A 546 7.18 8.35 19.20
N PRO A 547 7.06 8.14 20.52
CA PRO A 547 7.94 7.22 21.25
C PRO A 547 7.70 5.74 20.89
N THR A 548 6.63 5.44 20.14
CA THR A 548 6.30 4.05 19.79
C THR A 548 7.24 3.55 18.69
N ARG A 549 7.81 2.37 18.90
CA ARG A 549 8.71 1.68 17.95
C ARG A 549 7.91 1.03 16.81
N ALA A 550 8.42 0.99 15.58
CA ALA A 550 7.78 0.27 14.47
C ALA A 550 7.65 -1.23 14.78
N ALA A 551 8.62 -1.81 15.49
CA ALA A 551 8.52 -3.19 15.99
C ALA A 551 7.31 -3.40 16.93
N THR A 552 7.01 -2.44 17.82
CA THR A 552 5.83 -2.50 18.70
C THR A 552 4.55 -2.33 17.89
N LEU A 553 4.55 -1.43 16.90
CA LEU A 553 3.42 -1.31 16.00
C LEU A 553 3.15 -2.56 15.17
N ALA A 554 4.19 -3.22 14.68
CA ALA A 554 4.04 -4.47 13.95
C ALA A 554 3.34 -5.54 14.82
N LYS A 555 3.66 -5.59 16.12
CA LYS A 555 2.98 -6.47 17.09
C LYS A 555 1.51 -6.12 17.29
N THR A 556 1.22 -4.83 17.52
CA THR A 556 -0.16 -4.38 17.73
C THR A 556 -1.00 -4.55 16.48
N GLU A 557 -0.42 -4.28 15.30
CA GLU A 557 -1.13 -4.39 14.03
C GLU A 557 -1.30 -5.83 13.59
N PHE A 558 -0.37 -6.72 13.95
CA PHE A 558 -0.55 -8.16 13.81
C PHE A 558 -1.75 -8.65 14.64
N SER A 559 -1.84 -8.26 15.92
CA SER A 559 -2.99 -8.59 16.77
C SER A 559 -4.31 -8.06 16.19
N ARG A 560 -4.35 -6.79 15.76
CA ARG A 560 -5.54 -6.23 15.07
C ARG A 560 -5.90 -6.96 13.78
N SER A 561 -4.90 -7.43 13.03
CA SER A 561 -5.14 -8.23 11.82
C SER A 561 -5.78 -9.58 12.17
N LEU A 562 -5.40 -10.21 13.29
CA LEU A 562 -6.02 -11.44 13.77
C LEU A 562 -7.46 -11.21 14.26
N GLU A 563 -7.70 -10.11 14.97
CA GLU A 563 -9.05 -9.70 15.42
C GLU A 563 -9.98 -9.45 14.22
N ALA A 564 -9.54 -8.64 13.26
CA ALA A 564 -10.30 -8.34 12.04
C ALA A 564 -10.54 -9.61 11.20
N LEU A 565 -9.58 -10.54 11.16
CA LEU A 565 -9.73 -11.83 10.50
C LEU A 565 -10.80 -12.68 11.18
N GLN A 566 -10.80 -12.76 12.51
CA GLN A 566 -11.80 -13.52 13.26
C GLN A 566 -13.20 -12.94 13.07
N GLU A 567 -13.35 -11.62 13.13
CA GLU A 567 -14.63 -10.94 12.90
C GLU A 567 -15.14 -11.21 11.47
N TYR A 568 -14.25 -11.15 10.48
CA TYR A 568 -14.62 -11.43 9.10
C TYR A 568 -15.11 -12.87 8.92
N ILE A 569 -14.38 -13.87 9.43
CA ILE A 569 -14.77 -15.29 9.32
C ILE A 569 -16.15 -15.51 9.97
N LYS A 570 -16.39 -14.97 11.17
CA LYS A 570 -17.70 -15.05 11.84
C LYS A 570 -18.83 -14.48 10.97
N ARG A 571 -18.61 -13.32 10.33
CA ARG A 571 -19.61 -12.67 9.46
C ARG A 571 -19.88 -13.45 8.17
N VAL A 572 -18.87 -14.07 7.58
CA VAL A 572 -19.05 -14.88 6.35
C VAL A 572 -19.95 -16.09 6.61
N ILE A 573 -19.80 -16.72 7.78
CA ILE A 573 -20.56 -17.93 8.14
C ILE A 573 -22.01 -17.62 8.47
N LEU A 574 -22.31 -16.38 8.89
CA LEU A 574 -23.68 -15.92 9.12
C LEU A 574 -24.44 -15.54 7.84
N ILE A 575 -23.79 -15.53 6.66
CA ILE A 575 -24.44 -15.19 5.38
C ILE A 575 -25.65 -16.09 5.10
N PRO A 576 -25.54 -17.43 5.20
CA PRO A 576 -26.66 -18.33 4.96
C PRO A 576 -27.82 -18.17 5.97
N GLN A 577 -27.52 -17.74 7.20
CA GLN A 577 -28.50 -17.69 8.29
C GLN A 577 -29.25 -16.35 8.41
N LYS A 578 -28.63 -15.22 8.07
CA LYS A 578 -29.14 -13.87 8.42
C LYS A 578 -29.29 -12.88 7.27
N ASN A 579 -29.14 -13.31 6.01
CA ASN A 579 -29.30 -12.44 4.83
C ASN A 579 -28.47 -11.14 4.93
N ILE A 580 -27.19 -11.29 5.32
CA ILE A 580 -26.29 -10.17 5.58
C ILE A 580 -25.99 -9.38 4.31
N ASN A 581 -26.04 -8.05 4.39
CA ASN A 581 -25.67 -7.16 3.29
C ASN A 581 -24.23 -7.39 2.82
N PHE A 582 -24.06 -7.89 1.59
CA PHE A 582 -22.77 -8.18 0.95
C PHE A 582 -21.86 -6.94 0.84
N SER A 583 -22.45 -5.75 0.72
CA SER A 583 -21.74 -4.46 0.72
C SER A 583 -20.91 -4.25 2.00
N SER A 584 -21.45 -4.63 3.16
CA SER A 584 -20.77 -4.54 4.44
C SER A 584 -19.57 -5.51 4.51
N LEU A 585 -19.70 -6.69 3.92
CA LEU A 585 -18.65 -7.71 3.92
C LEU A 585 -17.47 -7.31 3.03
N ILE A 586 -17.74 -6.68 1.89
CA ILE A 586 -16.70 -6.08 1.03
C ILE A 586 -15.92 -5.01 1.82
N GLU A 587 -16.61 -4.22 2.65
CA GLU A 587 -15.97 -3.21 3.49
C GLU A 587 -15.09 -3.84 4.57
N HIS A 588 -15.56 -4.88 5.27
CA HIS A 588 -14.74 -5.61 6.25
C HIS A 588 -13.53 -6.31 5.60
N HIS A 589 -13.69 -6.88 4.40
CA HIS A 589 -12.56 -7.44 3.64
C HIS A 589 -11.52 -6.36 3.30
N LYS A 590 -11.97 -5.17 2.88
CA LYS A 590 -11.08 -4.03 2.63
C LYS A 590 -10.37 -3.58 3.90
N THR A 591 -11.05 -3.57 5.04
CA THR A 591 -10.48 -3.26 6.35
C THR A 591 -9.39 -4.27 6.74
N LEU A 592 -9.66 -5.56 6.63
CA LEU A 592 -8.68 -6.61 6.89
C LEU A 592 -7.45 -6.48 5.97
N LYS A 593 -7.68 -6.26 4.67
CA LYS A 593 -6.60 -6.04 3.69
C LYS A 593 -5.78 -4.79 4.01
N SER A 594 -6.43 -3.73 4.51
CA SER A 594 -5.76 -2.52 4.99
C SER A 594 -4.85 -2.83 6.19
N HIS A 595 -5.32 -3.57 7.20
CA HIS A 595 -4.50 -3.97 8.34
C HIS A 595 -3.28 -4.80 7.93
N VAL A 596 -3.46 -5.80 7.06
CA VAL A 596 -2.34 -6.62 6.55
C VAL A 596 -1.34 -5.77 5.75
N SER A 597 -1.81 -4.79 4.97
CA SER A 597 -0.93 -3.86 4.26
C SER A 597 -0.18 -2.92 5.20
N GLN A 598 -0.80 -2.50 6.30
CA GLN A 598 -0.13 -1.70 7.34
C GLN A 598 0.91 -2.53 8.10
N LEU A 599 0.60 -3.79 8.39
CA LEU A 599 1.54 -4.74 8.99
C LEU A 599 2.79 -4.91 8.11
N GLU A 600 2.62 -5.11 6.79
CA GLU A 600 3.75 -5.18 5.84
C GLU A 600 4.63 -3.93 5.93
N LYS A 601 4.02 -2.75 6.01
CA LYS A 601 4.74 -1.47 6.15
C LYS A 601 5.54 -1.42 7.47
N PHE A 602 4.94 -1.79 8.59
CA PHE A 602 5.62 -1.77 9.89
C PHE A 602 6.72 -2.80 10.00
N ILE A 603 6.58 -3.99 9.40
CA ILE A 603 7.64 -5.00 9.32
C ILE A 603 8.83 -4.46 8.51
N ALA A 604 8.55 -3.83 7.37
CA ALA A 604 9.58 -3.21 6.54
C ALA A 604 10.31 -2.09 7.30
N GLU A 605 9.60 -1.24 8.03
CA GLU A 605 10.19 -0.19 8.87
C GLU A 605 11.01 -0.76 10.04
N ALA A 606 10.47 -1.75 10.74
CA ALA A 606 11.13 -2.39 11.88
C ALA A 606 12.46 -3.07 11.50
N ARG A 607 12.61 -3.53 10.25
CA ARG A 607 13.87 -4.09 9.74
C ARG A 607 15.00 -3.05 9.70
N PHE A 608 14.67 -1.78 9.44
CA PHE A 608 15.65 -0.72 9.33
C PHE A 608 15.90 0.03 10.64
N GLU A 609 15.18 -0.32 11.71
CA GLU A 609 15.41 0.27 13.02
C GLU A 609 16.80 -0.11 13.56
N PRO A 610 17.52 0.86 14.13
CA PRO A 610 18.82 0.57 14.70
C PRO A 610 18.68 -0.24 16.00
N ASN A 611 19.53 -1.24 16.18
CA ASN A 611 19.54 -2.14 17.35
C ASN A 611 20.26 -1.55 18.57
N PHE A 612 20.40 -0.22 18.68
CA PHE A 612 21.28 0.40 19.68
C PHE A 612 20.92 0.04 21.12
N TRP A 613 19.63 0.04 21.48
CA TRP A 613 19.16 -0.13 22.86
C TRP A 613 18.15 -1.26 23.04
N PHE A 614 17.84 -2.01 21.97
CA PHE A 614 16.76 -3.00 21.97
C PHE A 614 17.20 -4.30 21.32
N THR A 615 16.48 -5.38 21.65
CA THR A 615 16.65 -6.65 20.97
C THR A 615 16.32 -6.53 19.47
N PRO A 616 17.05 -7.29 18.63
CA PRO A 616 16.83 -7.27 17.19
C PRO A 616 15.42 -7.75 16.86
N PHE A 617 14.78 -7.07 15.91
CA PHE A 617 13.47 -7.45 15.42
C PHE A 617 13.56 -8.77 14.62
N GLN A 618 12.77 -9.78 15.01
CA GLN A 618 12.76 -11.10 14.38
C GLN A 618 12.03 -11.09 13.04
N SER A 619 12.60 -10.38 12.06
CA SER A 619 11.95 -10.15 10.76
C SER A 619 11.60 -11.43 10.01
N GLY A 620 12.36 -12.53 10.19
CA GLY A 620 12.07 -13.81 9.55
C GLY A 620 10.71 -14.42 9.93
N CYS A 621 10.41 -14.47 11.24
CA CYS A 621 9.12 -14.98 11.73
C CYS A 621 7.96 -14.08 11.30
N TYR A 622 8.11 -12.75 11.41
CA TYR A 622 7.08 -11.81 10.94
C TYR A 622 6.87 -11.86 9.42
N ASP A 623 7.92 -12.08 8.62
CA ASP A 623 7.79 -12.27 7.18
C ASP A 623 6.99 -13.54 6.86
N ASN A 624 7.15 -14.62 7.65
CA ASN A 624 6.36 -15.85 7.47
C ASN A 624 4.91 -15.65 7.91
N LEU A 625 4.66 -15.00 9.05
CA LEU A 625 3.32 -14.62 9.51
C LEU A 625 2.60 -13.74 8.49
N LEU A 626 3.28 -12.74 7.95
CA LEU A 626 2.74 -11.87 6.92
C LEU A 626 2.38 -12.64 5.65
N LYS A 627 3.24 -13.57 5.20
CA LYS A 627 2.93 -14.43 4.04
C LYS A 627 1.68 -15.25 4.27
N SER A 628 1.52 -15.86 5.46
CA SER A 628 0.32 -16.64 5.79
C SER A 628 -0.93 -15.76 5.86
N LEU A 629 -0.86 -14.59 6.50
CA LEU A 629 -1.97 -13.63 6.50
C LEU A 629 -2.35 -13.17 5.09
N GLN A 630 -1.37 -12.87 4.23
CA GLN A 630 -1.63 -12.47 2.85
C GLN A 630 -2.33 -13.58 2.05
N LYS A 631 -1.93 -14.84 2.23
CA LYS A 631 -2.62 -15.99 1.62
C LYS A 631 -4.05 -16.12 2.14
N THR A 632 -4.24 -16.04 3.45
CA THR A 632 -5.57 -16.07 4.09
C THR A 632 -6.49 -14.98 3.53
N VAL A 633 -6.01 -13.73 3.40
CA VAL A 633 -6.78 -12.65 2.78
C VAL A 633 -7.14 -12.95 1.33
N ASN A 634 -6.21 -13.51 0.53
CA ASN A 634 -6.50 -13.87 -0.86
C ASN A 634 -7.58 -14.95 -0.97
N ILE A 635 -7.57 -15.95 -0.08
CA ILE A 635 -8.55 -17.05 -0.06
C ILE A 635 -9.92 -16.54 0.40
N LEU A 636 -9.95 -15.68 1.41
CA LEU A 636 -11.18 -15.05 1.92
C LEU A 636 -11.89 -14.15 0.91
N HIS A 637 -11.25 -13.80 -0.21
CA HIS A 637 -11.91 -13.12 -1.32
C HIS A 637 -12.92 -14.03 -2.04
N PHE A 638 -12.66 -15.34 -2.10
CA PHE A 638 -13.51 -16.29 -2.82
C PHE A 638 -14.69 -16.79 -1.96
N LEU A 639 -14.44 -17.04 -0.67
CA LEU A 639 -15.40 -17.68 0.23
C LEU A 639 -16.79 -17.02 0.25
N PRO A 640 -16.95 -15.67 0.33
CA PRO A 640 -18.28 -15.07 0.32
C PRO A 640 -19.03 -15.21 -1.00
N HIS A 641 -18.29 -15.17 -2.12
CA HIS A 641 -18.89 -15.26 -3.44
C HIS A 641 -19.45 -16.66 -3.67
N GLU A 642 -18.69 -17.69 -3.30
CA GLU A 642 -19.12 -19.09 -3.41
C GLU A 642 -20.24 -19.42 -2.42
N MET A 643 -20.21 -18.88 -1.20
CA MET A 643 -21.31 -19.02 -0.24
C MET A 643 -22.62 -18.43 -0.76
N ASN A 644 -22.55 -17.25 -1.38
CA ASN A 644 -23.72 -16.61 -1.95
C ASN A 644 -24.26 -17.37 -3.16
N LEU A 645 -23.37 -17.87 -4.03
CA LEU A 645 -23.81 -18.68 -5.18
C LEU A 645 -24.42 -20.00 -4.71
N LEU A 646 -23.86 -20.64 -3.68
CA LEU A 646 -24.44 -21.83 -3.07
C LEU A 646 -25.84 -21.56 -2.53
N CYS A 647 -26.07 -20.43 -1.86
CA CYS A 647 -27.40 -20.05 -1.37
C CYS A 647 -28.41 -19.85 -2.53
N LEU A 648 -27.98 -19.26 -3.65
CA LEU A 648 -28.82 -19.08 -4.83
C LEU A 648 -29.21 -20.42 -5.47
N GLU A 649 -28.27 -21.34 -5.63
CA GLU A 649 -28.55 -22.66 -6.21
C GLU A 649 -29.38 -23.56 -5.27
N LEU A 650 -29.19 -23.45 -3.95
CA LEU A 650 -30.04 -24.12 -2.95
C LEU A 650 -31.48 -23.61 -3.01
N ASN A 651 -31.69 -22.29 -3.17
CA ASN A 651 -33.03 -21.73 -3.33
C ASN A 651 -33.70 -22.16 -4.64
N ARG A 652 -32.91 -22.36 -5.71
CA ARG A 652 -33.41 -22.75 -7.03
C ARG A 652 -33.80 -24.23 -7.14
N SER A 653 -33.13 -25.10 -6.39
CA SER A 653 -33.35 -26.56 -6.43
C SER A 653 -34.51 -27.07 -5.58
N GLY A 654 -35.18 -26.20 -4.80
CA GLY A 654 -36.39 -26.57 -4.04
C GLY A 654 -36.18 -27.62 -2.93
N VAL A 655 -34.93 -28.00 -2.65
CA VAL A 655 -34.55 -28.96 -1.60
C VAL A 655 -35.04 -28.44 -0.24
N VAL A 656 -35.55 -29.32 0.61
CA VAL A 656 -36.06 -29.03 1.96
C VAL A 656 -34.94 -28.40 2.81
N GLY A 657 -34.81 -27.09 2.70
CA GLY A 657 -33.62 -26.32 3.05
C GLY A 657 -33.39 -26.05 4.53
N LYS A 658 -33.98 -26.83 5.44
CA LYS A 658 -33.67 -26.74 6.89
C LYS A 658 -32.64 -27.77 7.29
N GLU A 659 -32.93 -29.05 7.12
CA GLU A 659 -32.08 -30.14 7.62
C GLU A 659 -30.69 -30.19 6.93
N VAL A 660 -30.67 -29.94 5.61
CA VAL A 660 -29.45 -29.82 4.79
C VAL A 660 -28.66 -28.53 5.07
N HIS A 661 -29.37 -27.47 5.44
CA HIS A 661 -28.76 -26.20 5.81
C HIS A 661 -28.11 -26.27 7.20
N ASP A 662 -28.77 -26.96 8.13
CA ASP A 662 -28.33 -27.17 9.50
C ASP A 662 -27.04 -28.03 9.56
N SER A 663 -26.92 -29.08 8.73
CA SER A 663 -25.72 -29.91 8.69
C SER A 663 -24.47 -29.16 8.17
N LEU A 664 -24.64 -28.36 7.11
CA LEU A 664 -23.55 -27.51 6.60
C LEU A 664 -23.20 -26.40 7.60
N SER A 665 -24.19 -25.85 8.28
CA SER A 665 -24.00 -24.84 9.32
C SER A 665 -23.20 -25.40 10.50
N GLU A 666 -23.43 -26.67 10.88
CA GLU A 666 -22.70 -27.33 11.95
C GLU A 666 -21.19 -27.48 11.63
N ASP A 667 -20.84 -27.92 10.42
CA ASP A 667 -19.44 -28.01 9.98
C ASP A 667 -18.76 -26.63 9.95
N MET A 668 -19.49 -25.61 9.48
CA MET A 668 -18.99 -24.24 9.43
C MET A 668 -18.78 -23.68 10.84
N ASP A 669 -19.66 -23.97 11.79
CA ASP A 669 -19.50 -23.57 13.20
C ASP A 669 -18.33 -24.30 13.86
N ALA A 670 -18.15 -25.60 13.59
CA ALA A 670 -17.00 -26.37 14.07
C ALA A 670 -15.67 -25.79 13.55
N PHE A 671 -15.60 -25.49 12.25
CA PHE A 671 -14.50 -24.78 11.62
C PHE A 671 -14.23 -23.42 12.30
N CYS A 672 -15.29 -22.61 12.46
CA CYS A 672 -15.20 -21.26 13.00
C CYS A 672 -14.70 -21.25 14.45
N LYS A 673 -15.20 -22.20 15.26
CA LYS A 673 -14.79 -22.37 16.65
C LYS A 673 -13.32 -22.74 16.75
N LYS A 674 -12.85 -23.71 15.95
CA LYS A 674 -11.45 -24.16 16.02
C LYS A 674 -10.48 -23.07 15.53
N VAL A 675 -10.76 -22.43 14.39
CA VAL A 675 -9.94 -21.32 13.87
C VAL A 675 -10.01 -20.11 14.81
N GLY A 676 -11.19 -19.76 15.31
CA GLY A 676 -11.39 -18.64 16.23
C GLY A 676 -10.65 -18.80 17.56
N CYS A 677 -10.60 -20.02 18.11
CA CYS A 677 -9.80 -20.33 19.30
C CYS A 677 -8.29 -20.13 19.07
N SER A 678 -7.76 -20.61 17.94
CA SER A 678 -6.33 -20.45 17.61
C SER A 678 -5.97 -18.97 17.36
N LEU A 679 -6.80 -18.21 16.65
CA LEU A 679 -6.62 -16.78 16.43
C LEU A 679 -6.59 -15.99 17.77
N ASN A 680 -7.55 -16.25 18.66
CA ASN A 680 -7.61 -15.62 19.99
C ASN A 680 -6.37 -15.93 20.84
N PHE A 681 -5.88 -17.17 20.76
CA PHE A 681 -4.68 -17.59 21.47
C PHE A 681 -3.45 -16.81 20.97
N MET A 682 -3.26 -16.73 19.66
CA MET A 682 -2.15 -15.96 19.06
C MET A 682 -2.21 -14.47 19.38
N GLU A 683 -3.42 -13.88 19.35
CA GLU A 683 -3.63 -12.47 19.69
C GLU A 683 -3.16 -12.15 21.12
N LYS A 684 -3.59 -12.96 22.10
CA LYS A 684 -3.21 -12.79 23.52
C LYS A 684 -1.70 -13.00 23.75
N LEU A 685 -1.10 -13.96 23.04
CA LEU A 685 0.34 -14.18 23.10
C LEU A 685 1.16 -13.02 22.52
N SER A 686 0.67 -12.36 21.47
CA SER A 686 1.32 -11.17 20.90
C SER A 686 1.35 -10.00 21.90
N MET A 687 0.33 -9.89 22.76
CA MET A 687 0.15 -8.82 23.76
C MET A 687 0.92 -9.07 25.09
N MET A 688 1.35 -10.30 25.35
CA MET A 688 1.83 -10.75 26.67
C MET A 688 3.05 -10.04 27.25
N LYS A 689 3.88 -9.39 26.42
CA LYS A 689 5.04 -8.61 26.90
C LYS A 689 4.60 -7.39 27.72
N GLU A 690 3.36 -6.91 27.56
CA GLU A 690 2.80 -5.83 28.37
C GLU A 690 2.30 -6.35 29.74
N LEU A 691 1.77 -7.59 29.80
CA LEU A 691 1.22 -8.18 31.02
C LEU A 691 2.29 -8.56 32.07
N GLN A 692 3.51 -8.86 31.64
CA GLN A 692 4.62 -9.17 32.55
C GLN A 692 5.07 -7.95 33.37
N ASN A 693 4.83 -6.72 32.92
CA ASN A 693 5.13 -5.53 33.72
C ASN A 693 4.06 -5.24 34.77
N THR A 694 2.81 -5.65 34.55
CA THR A 694 1.70 -5.43 35.49
C THR A 694 1.72 -6.47 36.63
N ASN A 695 2.18 -7.69 36.36
CA ASN A 695 2.15 -8.81 37.31
C ASN A 695 3.41 -8.99 38.16
N LYS A 696 4.41 -8.10 38.08
CA LYS A 696 5.59 -8.15 38.96
C LYS A 696 5.24 -7.96 40.45
N ASN A 697 4.08 -7.42 40.77
CA ASN A 697 3.63 -7.25 42.16
C ASN A 697 2.83 -8.45 42.71
N GLN A 698 2.62 -9.51 41.93
CA GLN A 698 1.73 -10.61 42.32
C GLN A 698 2.32 -12.01 42.03
N CYS A 699 3.64 -12.10 41.90
CA CYS A 699 4.33 -13.34 41.52
C CYS A 699 5.43 -13.71 42.53
N SER A 700 5.09 -13.70 43.83
CA SER A 700 6.00 -14.16 44.90
C SER A 700 5.37 -15.14 45.89
N GLU A 701 4.10 -15.55 45.72
CA GLU A 701 3.46 -16.49 46.66
C GLU A 701 2.58 -17.50 45.92
N MET A 702 3.17 -18.62 45.48
CA MET A 702 2.53 -19.96 45.43
C MET A 702 3.51 -21.00 44.87
N GLU A 703 4.47 -21.41 45.69
CA GLU A 703 5.14 -22.71 45.55
C GLU A 703 4.41 -23.72 46.45
N MET A 704 3.46 -24.48 45.90
CA MET A 704 3.20 -25.89 46.22
C MET A 704 1.92 -26.41 45.56
N GLY A 705 2.02 -27.58 44.93
CA GLY A 705 0.94 -28.57 44.91
C GLY A 705 0.19 -28.80 43.60
N LYS A 706 0.26 -30.06 43.12
CA LYS A 706 -0.56 -30.76 42.11
C LYS A 706 -0.36 -30.40 40.63
N MET A 707 0.42 -31.26 39.98
CA MET A 707 0.46 -31.47 38.53
C MET A 707 -0.91 -32.04 38.07
N ILE A 708 -1.69 -31.22 37.36
CA ILE A 708 -2.96 -31.62 36.73
C ILE A 708 -2.63 -32.34 35.40
N PRO A 709 -3.36 -33.39 34.98
CA PRO A 709 -3.02 -34.18 33.80
C PRO A 709 -3.07 -33.39 32.49
N ASN A 710 -2.26 -33.88 31.55
CA ASN A 710 -1.78 -33.31 30.29
C ASN A 710 -2.84 -33.04 29.17
N ASP A 711 -4.13 -33.01 29.48
CA ASP A 711 -5.19 -33.18 28.47
C ASP A 711 -5.79 -31.84 27.94
N GLY A 712 -5.74 -30.77 28.74
CA GLY A 712 -6.39 -29.49 28.38
C GLY A 712 -5.72 -28.70 27.24
N CYS A 713 -4.44 -28.96 26.94
CA CYS A 713 -3.69 -28.22 25.91
C CYS A 713 -3.89 -28.80 24.50
N ARG A 714 -4.15 -30.12 24.40
CA ARG A 714 -4.46 -30.79 23.12
C ARG A 714 -5.77 -30.29 22.51
N ALA A 715 -6.70 -29.80 23.33
CA ALA A 715 -8.00 -29.31 22.87
C ALA A 715 -7.92 -28.02 22.04
N LEU A 716 -6.89 -27.17 22.26
CA LEU A 716 -6.80 -25.83 21.69
C LEU A 716 -5.88 -25.71 20.46
N ALA A 717 -4.80 -26.49 20.41
CA ALA A 717 -3.90 -26.49 19.26
C ALA A 717 -4.65 -27.01 18.03
N LEU A 718 -4.50 -26.32 16.91
CA LEU A 718 -5.04 -26.78 15.63
C LEU A 718 -4.08 -27.84 15.07
N VAL A 719 -4.52 -29.11 15.00
CA VAL A 719 -3.72 -30.24 14.54
C VAL A 719 -4.18 -30.69 13.14
N GLU A 720 -3.31 -31.33 12.35
CA GLU A 720 -3.68 -31.84 11.01
C GLU A 720 -4.90 -32.77 11.07
N GLU A 721 -5.02 -33.58 12.14
CA GLU A 721 -6.18 -34.45 12.38
C GLU A 721 -7.49 -33.66 12.53
N ASP A 722 -7.46 -32.46 13.13
CA ASP A 722 -8.64 -31.59 13.20
C ASP A 722 -9.05 -31.09 11.80
N VAL A 723 -8.06 -30.79 10.94
CA VAL A 723 -8.29 -30.36 9.55
C VAL A 723 -8.93 -31.49 8.75
N GLU A 724 -8.34 -32.69 8.81
CA GLU A 724 -8.84 -33.87 8.12
C GLU A 724 -10.26 -34.23 8.57
N LYS A 725 -10.55 -34.15 9.88
CA LYS A 725 -11.87 -34.44 10.43
C LYS A 725 -12.94 -33.46 9.96
N ILE A 726 -12.69 -32.15 10.08
CA ILE A 726 -13.68 -31.10 9.74
C ILE A 726 -13.89 -31.02 8.23
N VAL A 727 -12.82 -31.13 7.43
CA VAL A 727 -12.94 -31.14 5.96
C VAL A 727 -13.59 -32.45 5.49
N GLY A 728 -13.31 -33.57 6.17
CA GLY A 728 -13.93 -34.86 5.90
C GLY A 728 -15.44 -34.86 6.15
N SER A 729 -15.90 -34.36 7.31
CA SER A 729 -17.33 -34.23 7.61
C SER A 729 -18.03 -33.31 6.62
N PHE A 730 -17.42 -32.17 6.30
CA PHE A 730 -17.91 -31.24 5.29
C PHE A 730 -18.08 -31.92 3.92
N CYS A 731 -17.09 -32.70 3.46
CA CYS A 731 -17.20 -33.41 2.18
C CYS A 731 -18.33 -34.44 2.20
N GLN A 732 -18.51 -35.16 3.31
CA GLN A 732 -19.59 -36.13 3.45
C GLN A 732 -20.96 -35.44 3.35
N HIS A 733 -21.20 -34.41 4.15
CA HIS A 733 -22.45 -33.65 4.11
C HIS A 733 -22.67 -32.99 2.73
N ALA A 734 -21.63 -32.44 2.11
CA ALA A 734 -21.73 -31.87 0.76
C ALA A 734 -22.20 -32.90 -0.30
N ASN A 735 -21.78 -34.16 -0.19
CA ASN A 735 -22.26 -35.23 -1.07
C ASN A 735 -23.71 -35.64 -0.78
N GLU A 736 -24.12 -35.66 0.49
CA GLU A 736 -25.52 -35.89 0.87
C GLU A 736 -26.44 -34.81 0.29
N ILE A 737 -25.96 -33.56 0.25
CA ILE A 737 -26.69 -32.44 -0.37
C ILE A 737 -26.78 -32.64 -1.88
N LEU A 738 -25.67 -32.99 -2.54
CA LEU A 738 -25.65 -33.21 -3.98
C LEU A 738 -26.54 -34.37 -4.44
N THR A 739 -26.64 -35.42 -3.62
CA THR A 739 -27.49 -36.60 -3.89
C THR A 739 -28.98 -36.33 -3.63
N LYS A 740 -29.31 -35.52 -2.62
CA LYS A 740 -30.69 -35.09 -2.34
C LYS A 740 -31.21 -34.04 -3.33
N ALA A 741 -30.33 -33.21 -3.89
CA ALA A 741 -30.72 -32.11 -4.78
C ALA A 741 -31.06 -32.53 -6.22
N TYR A 742 -30.65 -33.72 -6.66
CA TYR A 742 -30.79 -34.13 -8.07
C TYR A 742 -31.19 -35.60 -8.17
N THR A 743 -32.48 -35.85 -8.36
CA THR A 743 -33.04 -37.19 -8.63
C THR A 743 -33.42 -37.33 -10.11
N ASN A 744 -32.40 -37.53 -10.96
CA ASN A 744 -32.50 -38.09 -12.32
C ASN A 744 -33.31 -37.34 -13.41
N GLU A 745 -33.07 -36.05 -13.70
CA GLU A 745 -33.48 -35.45 -14.99
C GLU A 745 -32.32 -34.82 -15.79
N GLU A 746 -32.26 -35.12 -17.10
CA GLU A 746 -31.19 -34.75 -18.04
C GLU A 746 -31.00 -33.21 -18.23
N GLY A 747 -31.96 -32.40 -17.76
CA GLY A 747 -31.86 -30.93 -17.76
C GLY A 747 -31.05 -30.32 -16.59
N GLU A 748 -30.75 -31.11 -15.55
CA GLU A 748 -30.21 -30.63 -14.28
C GLU A 748 -28.68 -30.78 -14.13
N ALA A 749 -28.01 -31.43 -15.10
CA ALA A 749 -26.58 -31.74 -15.05
C ALA A 749 -25.68 -30.50 -14.87
N ASN A 750 -26.09 -29.36 -15.46
CA ASN A 750 -25.31 -28.13 -15.40
C ASN A 750 -25.43 -27.41 -14.04
N GLN A 751 -26.60 -27.47 -13.40
CA GLN A 751 -26.81 -26.92 -12.05
C GLN A 751 -26.09 -27.79 -11.01
N ARG A 752 -26.13 -29.11 -11.18
CA ARG A 752 -25.36 -30.07 -10.37
C ARG A 752 -23.86 -29.79 -10.45
N GLY A 753 -23.32 -29.54 -11.65
CA GLY A 753 -21.91 -29.17 -11.83
C GLY A 753 -21.53 -27.88 -11.11
N GLN A 754 -22.36 -26.83 -11.19
CA GLN A 754 -22.10 -25.56 -10.50
C GLN A 754 -22.16 -25.71 -8.98
N MET A 755 -23.12 -26.46 -8.45
CA MET A 755 -23.25 -26.70 -7.02
C MET A 755 -22.06 -27.51 -6.46
N THR A 756 -21.60 -28.52 -7.20
CA THR A 756 -20.39 -29.27 -6.87
C THR A 756 -19.14 -28.38 -6.85
N LEU A 757 -18.99 -27.47 -7.81
CA LEU A 757 -17.88 -26.52 -7.85
C LEU A 757 -17.93 -25.52 -6.69
N CYS A 758 -19.11 -25.04 -6.30
CA CYS A 758 -19.28 -24.14 -5.16
C CYS A 758 -18.89 -24.83 -3.84
N LEU A 759 -19.46 -26.01 -3.58
CA LEU A 759 -19.18 -26.80 -2.38
C LEU A 759 -17.70 -27.19 -2.30
N SER A 760 -17.12 -27.63 -3.42
CA SER A 760 -15.69 -27.96 -3.49
C SER A 760 -14.80 -26.74 -3.23
N SER A 761 -15.19 -25.57 -3.73
CA SER A 761 -14.46 -24.30 -3.52
C SER A 761 -14.53 -23.84 -2.07
N ILE A 762 -15.69 -24.00 -1.41
CA ILE A 762 -15.87 -23.72 0.02
C ILE A 762 -15.01 -24.65 0.86
N GLY A 763 -15.07 -25.97 0.61
CA GLY A 763 -14.27 -26.97 1.31
C GLY A 763 -12.77 -26.70 1.16
N PHE A 764 -12.32 -26.35 -0.05
CA PHE A 764 -10.93 -25.95 -0.29
C PHE A 764 -10.53 -24.69 0.50
N CYS A 765 -11.40 -23.67 0.53
CA CYS A 765 -11.16 -22.46 1.31
C CYS A 765 -11.04 -22.78 2.81
N MET A 766 -11.91 -23.63 3.35
CA MET A 766 -11.85 -24.06 4.76
C MET A 766 -10.53 -24.78 5.07
N GLU A 767 -10.18 -25.78 4.27
CA GLU A 767 -8.92 -26.55 4.41
C GLU A 767 -7.71 -25.60 4.43
N CYS A 768 -7.64 -24.68 3.47
CA CYS A 768 -6.53 -23.76 3.38
C CYS A 768 -6.48 -22.75 4.53
N LEU A 769 -7.63 -22.23 4.97
CA LEU A 769 -7.70 -21.31 6.11
C LEU A 769 -7.25 -21.99 7.41
N MET A 770 -7.65 -23.25 7.64
CA MET A 770 -7.19 -24.03 8.78
C MET A 770 -5.68 -24.25 8.72
N ARG A 771 -5.13 -24.70 7.59
CA ARG A 771 -3.68 -24.93 7.43
C ARG A 771 -2.84 -23.66 7.57
N GLU A 772 -3.26 -22.53 7.01
CA GLU A 772 -2.53 -21.27 7.18
C GLU A 772 -2.65 -20.75 8.63
N THR A 773 -3.76 -21.00 9.33
CA THR A 773 -3.88 -20.72 10.77
C THR A 773 -2.92 -21.58 11.59
N MET A 774 -2.80 -22.87 11.27
CA MET A 774 -1.81 -23.76 11.87
C MET A 774 -0.37 -23.29 11.66
N ALA A 775 -0.05 -22.82 10.44
CA ALA A 775 1.26 -22.28 10.11
C ALA A 775 1.57 -21.00 10.90
N MET A 776 0.59 -20.10 11.03
CA MET A 776 0.73 -18.90 11.88
C MET A 776 0.98 -19.27 13.34
N GLU A 777 0.24 -20.25 13.86
CA GLU A 777 0.41 -20.71 15.25
C GLU A 777 1.83 -21.24 15.49
N LYS A 778 2.39 -22.05 14.56
CA LYS A 778 3.77 -22.55 14.63
C LYS A 778 4.80 -21.42 14.65
N GLU A 779 4.62 -20.40 13.81
CA GLU A 779 5.52 -19.23 13.73
C GLU A 779 5.44 -18.36 14.99
N VAL A 780 4.25 -18.16 15.57
CA VAL A 780 4.09 -17.45 16.86
C VAL A 780 4.81 -18.20 17.98
N HIS A 781 4.73 -19.53 18.01
CA HIS A 781 5.49 -20.34 18.97
C HIS A 781 7.01 -20.19 18.81
N GLN A 782 7.51 -20.15 17.56
CA GLN A 782 8.94 -19.90 17.30
C GLN A 782 9.35 -18.49 17.73
N LEU A 783 8.53 -17.49 17.44
CA LEU A 783 8.76 -16.10 17.84
C LEU A 783 8.89 -15.97 19.37
N LEU A 784 8.02 -16.64 20.13
CA LEU A 784 8.06 -16.62 21.60
C LEU A 784 9.35 -17.21 22.16
N LYS A 785 9.84 -18.31 21.58
CA LYS A 785 11.12 -18.95 21.96
C LYS A 785 12.30 -18.01 21.68
N LEU A 786 12.29 -17.35 20.52
CA LEU A 786 13.38 -16.43 20.11
C LEU A 786 13.38 -15.13 20.92
N GLU A 787 12.21 -14.65 21.37
CA GLU A 787 12.11 -13.42 22.15
C GLU A 787 12.38 -13.61 23.65
N ASN A 788 12.22 -14.83 24.18
CA ASN A 788 12.40 -15.14 25.60
C ASN A 788 13.25 -16.41 25.81
N PRO A 789 14.55 -16.38 25.45
CA PRO A 789 15.42 -17.56 25.55
C PRO A 789 15.69 -18.01 27.00
N SER A 790 15.53 -17.11 27.98
CA SER A 790 15.83 -17.36 29.40
C SER A 790 14.61 -17.74 30.25
N VAL A 791 13.39 -17.61 29.72
CA VAL A 791 12.17 -17.99 30.45
C VAL A 791 11.71 -19.32 29.88
N HIS A 792 11.76 -20.37 30.69
CA HIS A 792 11.01 -21.60 30.43
C HIS A 792 9.52 -21.26 30.59
N ILE A 793 8.95 -20.57 29.61
CA ILE A 793 7.52 -20.23 29.61
C ILE A 793 6.81 -21.58 29.51
N ASN A 794 6.23 -22.02 30.62
CA ASN A 794 5.37 -23.19 30.62
C ASN A 794 4.07 -22.80 29.90
N LEU A 795 4.09 -22.94 28.57
CA LEU A 795 2.98 -22.61 27.67
C LEU A 795 1.65 -23.26 28.12
N GLN A 796 1.73 -24.38 28.86
CA GLN A 796 0.58 -25.07 29.46
C GLN A 796 -0.10 -24.27 30.58
N GLN A 797 0.64 -23.57 31.45
CA GLN A 797 0.05 -22.71 32.49
C GLN A 797 -0.59 -21.45 31.91
N LEU A 798 -0.13 -21.02 30.74
CA LEU A 798 -0.56 -19.79 30.13
C LEU A 798 -1.82 -19.99 29.28
N SER A 799 -1.88 -21.10 28.55
CA SER A 799 -3.09 -21.59 27.88
C SER A 799 -4.25 -21.81 28.86
N THR A 800 -3.98 -22.39 30.04
CA THR A 800 -4.99 -22.63 31.09
C THR A 800 -5.50 -21.33 31.74
N LYS A 801 -4.63 -20.33 31.98
CA LYS A 801 -5.06 -18.99 32.45
C LYS A 801 -5.92 -18.24 31.43
N VAL A 802 -5.65 -18.41 30.14
CA VAL A 802 -6.43 -17.77 29.06
C VAL A 802 -7.85 -18.36 28.94
N ASN A 803 -8.01 -19.66 29.20
CA ASN A 803 -9.30 -20.36 29.19
C ASN A 803 -10.22 -19.99 30.35
N ALA A 804 -9.67 -19.76 31.56
CA ALA A 804 -10.45 -19.41 32.74
C ALA A 804 -11.25 -18.10 32.58
N HIS A 805 -10.86 -17.24 31.64
CA HIS A 805 -11.50 -15.96 31.37
C HIS A 805 -12.51 -15.94 30.22
N HIS A 806 -12.58 -16.95 29.33
CA HIS A 806 -13.35 -16.81 28.08
C HIS A 806 -14.06 -18.05 27.52
N CYS A 807 -13.96 -19.23 28.12
CA CYS A 807 -14.88 -20.34 27.81
C CYS A 807 -16.12 -20.31 28.72
N LYS A 808 -16.83 -19.18 28.70
CA LYS A 808 -18.21 -19.06 29.16
C LYS A 808 -19.04 -18.41 28.05
#